data_AF-S2WIE0-F1
#
_entry.id   AF-S2WIE0-F1
#
_cell.length_a   1.000
_cell.length_b   1.000
_cell.length_c   1.000
_cell.angle_alpha   90.00
_cell.angle_beta   90.00
_cell.angle_gamma   90.00
#
_symmetry.space_group_name_H-M   'P 1'
#
loop_
_entity.id
_entity.type
_entity.pdbx_description
1 polymer ?
#
loop_
_entity_poly.entity_id
_entity_poly.type
_entity_poly.pdbx_seq_one_letter_code
_entity_poly.pdbx_strand_id
1 'polypeptide(L)'
;MFERIRLRENSVFAKWLAVLLAMVLCITFLPRLSAAKAEENRQETTCMNLPNDMTCSEDMLSQMIRDAGSTPTQIHLGATDTMLTRTLVIPAGADVELVDGTKYKDWFGDGRLNREDGFTGTMVHVEKGAKLTLSGTQGADMLIVSRGEWVPSSSPVVLVQGEMVLNDGSSISGARGLSGSNVGAVTVTNGGLLTMNGGEITDNWRRQDPGSTQYGAGNVAVSNGGKLVMNGGEITHGRGSATSGASYGEAGGIRVGEGGTAEINGGKISENQGWAGGILLMRWLWSPSLEELEKEKEAGFVNRARLVVNGGEISNNQAGFGGAAISLFGDTEATMNGGKIAGNSAPNGGGVNAMDTNVFGGAYPGDKKPGENQKAKLSDQEWGEYVPAAFTMNGGEIVNNTASNTGGGVNVVSNRVVLNAGLIEGNYAPQGGGVYVATATYTAHINNALLTENSSSYIGGGIWSCPTGSVKINMNKGVAVLADNKAKRYGDAIAHDNYGSAGSPEFKLEPRMLGGGKIDWFDDGGDPQKPRYDAANPGDNHAGKTIKLSNAGMISDYTDDSKATAHKDAKLIIRKNTAQRGGGVGTNGNVVFGEEGGTFDVDLTKNWVFAEGFNNTSIGGYNSPDALAKLTKDKVIDLELVRVNGSDEFVLEKAEMSAKTDWKASFKRLLAKDSDGNPITYKIRENIGTADKPEYKYTDAFTANDQLEKISTSLSNEINPETVSVSLSKQWVDHEGTPLADDKIPVADVSFQLFAAIKDGEKIKVSDPVKLNAANGWAHEFTGLPKSDVDGNEITYTVEETALDGFTSEVAYEKTDAGLVVKAKNTKAKPTPTPTPTPTPTPSETPPPPAITPTPTPSKPPIPGLPRTGDGSGMVALLGLAALTATALVARRKN
;
A
#
# COMPACT_ATOMS: atom_id res chain seq x y z
N MET A 1 -21.98 34.53 -36.34
CA MET A 1 -22.50 33.33 -37.03
C MET A 1 -22.09 32.15 -36.18
N PHE A 2 -23.08 31.52 -35.54
CA PHE A 2 -22.92 30.40 -34.61
C PHE A 2 -22.32 29.19 -35.32
N GLU A 3 -21.42 28.47 -34.66
CA GLU A 3 -21.36 27.02 -34.87
C GLU A 3 -21.22 26.28 -33.55
N ARG A 4 -22.15 25.34 -33.37
CA ARG A 4 -22.42 24.55 -32.17
C ARG A 4 -21.56 23.30 -32.20
N ILE A 5 -20.90 22.97 -31.09
CA ILE A 5 -20.61 21.58 -30.75
C ILE A 5 -21.33 21.26 -29.44
N ARG A 6 -22.32 20.37 -29.57
CA ARG A 6 -23.09 19.77 -28.47
C ARG A 6 -22.17 18.84 -27.68
N LEU A 7 -21.94 19.14 -26.39
CA LEU A 7 -21.56 18.12 -25.42
C LEU A 7 -22.85 17.56 -24.81
N ARG A 8 -23.08 16.26 -25.04
CA ARG A 8 -24.12 15.49 -24.36
C ARG A 8 -23.67 15.24 -22.93
N GLU A 9 -24.54 15.59 -21.99
CA GLU A 9 -24.51 15.17 -20.60
C GLU A 9 -24.52 13.65 -20.50
N ASN A 10 -23.58 13.09 -19.73
CA ASN A 10 -23.78 11.94 -18.85
C ASN A 10 -22.49 11.66 -18.09
N SER A 11 -22.33 12.24 -16.91
CA SER A 11 -21.69 11.50 -15.82
C SER A 11 -22.13 12.05 -14.47
N VAL A 12 -22.67 11.15 -13.65
CA VAL A 12 -22.85 11.31 -12.20
C VAL A 12 -21.52 11.74 -11.53
N PHE A 13 -20.39 11.46 -12.18
CA PHE A 13 -19.04 11.81 -11.79
C PHE A 13 -18.77 13.32 -11.68
N ALA A 14 -19.31 14.14 -12.58
CA ALA A 14 -19.09 15.60 -12.54
C ALA A 14 -19.82 16.28 -11.37
N LYS A 15 -20.95 15.70 -10.93
CA LYS A 15 -21.70 16.18 -9.75
C LYS A 15 -21.03 15.76 -8.44
N TRP A 16 -20.39 14.59 -8.40
CA TRP A 16 -19.57 14.17 -7.24
C TRP A 16 -18.27 14.97 -7.12
N LEU A 17 -17.61 15.30 -8.23
CA LEU A 17 -16.38 16.09 -8.22
C LEU A 17 -16.61 17.55 -7.79
N ALA A 18 -17.77 18.14 -8.13
CA ALA A 18 -18.15 19.47 -7.67
C ALA A 18 -18.47 19.51 -6.17
N VAL A 19 -19.06 18.44 -5.61
CA VAL A 19 -19.31 18.30 -4.17
C VAL A 19 -18.00 18.06 -3.41
N LEU A 20 -17.06 17.27 -3.96
CA LEU A 20 -15.74 17.06 -3.39
C LEU A 20 -14.86 18.32 -3.45
N LEU A 21 -14.88 19.08 -4.56
CA LEU A 21 -14.16 20.36 -4.63
C LEU A 21 -14.75 21.40 -3.67
N ALA A 22 -16.07 21.41 -3.46
CA ALA A 22 -16.70 22.28 -2.47
C ALA A 22 -16.34 21.89 -1.02
N MET A 23 -16.13 20.60 -0.73
CA MET A 23 -15.63 20.14 0.58
C MET A 23 -14.14 20.42 0.78
N VAL A 24 -13.31 20.23 -0.25
CA VAL A 24 -11.85 20.42 -0.16
C VAL A 24 -11.46 21.91 -0.08
N LEU A 25 -12.16 22.81 -0.78
CA LEU A 25 -11.94 24.26 -0.66
C LEU A 25 -12.39 24.86 0.68
N CYS A 26 -13.22 24.15 1.46
CA CYS A 26 -13.57 24.55 2.83
C CYS A 26 -12.53 24.14 3.89
N ILE A 27 -11.57 23.25 3.56
CA ILE A 27 -10.67 22.64 4.56
C ILE A 27 -9.26 23.28 4.58
N THR A 28 -8.83 24.03 3.56
CA THR A 28 -7.43 24.49 3.48
C THR A 28 -7.17 25.98 3.69
N PHE A 29 -8.17 26.84 3.88
CA PHE A 29 -7.95 28.24 4.27
C PHE A 29 -9.10 28.79 5.11
N LEU A 30 -9.17 28.35 6.37
CA LEU A 30 -9.82 29.14 7.41
C LEU A 30 -8.77 29.48 8.46
N PRO A 31 -8.47 30.77 8.71
CA PRO A 31 -7.76 31.14 9.92
C PRO A 31 -8.58 30.65 11.11
N ARG A 32 -7.93 30.30 12.23
CA ARG A 32 -8.54 30.03 13.52
C ARG A 32 -9.46 31.19 13.92
N LEU A 33 -10.70 31.17 13.45
CA LEU A 33 -11.78 31.96 13.99
C LEU A 33 -12.15 31.25 15.28
N SER A 34 -11.59 31.76 16.39
CA SER A 34 -12.28 31.74 17.67
C SER A 34 -13.75 31.94 17.39
N ALA A 35 -14.59 30.94 17.70
CA ALA A 35 -16.02 31.06 17.64
C ALA A 35 -16.43 32.21 18.56
N ALA A 36 -16.52 33.41 18.01
CA ALA A 36 -17.23 34.50 18.65
C ALA A 36 -18.66 33.98 18.80
N LYS A 37 -19.06 33.72 20.05
CA LYS A 37 -20.45 33.40 20.43
C LYS A 37 -21.34 34.37 19.65
N ALA A 38 -22.11 33.87 18.69
CA ALA A 38 -23.21 34.64 18.16
C ALA A 38 -24.18 34.76 19.34
N GLU A 39 -24.12 35.89 20.02
CA GLU A 39 -24.99 36.21 21.14
C GLU A 39 -26.39 36.35 20.55
N GLU A 40 -27.14 35.24 20.53
CA GLU A 40 -28.57 35.28 20.29
C GLU A 40 -29.16 36.21 21.36
N ASN A 41 -29.90 37.23 20.94
CA ASN A 41 -30.66 38.10 21.84
C ASN A 41 -31.69 37.26 22.60
N ARG A 42 -31.28 36.62 23.69
CA ARG A 42 -32.13 35.85 24.60
C ARG A 42 -32.75 36.81 25.59
N GLN A 43 -34.01 36.58 25.94
CA GLN A 43 -34.63 37.25 27.06
C GLN A 43 -33.98 36.74 28.35
N GLU A 44 -33.36 37.62 29.13
CA GLU A 44 -32.78 37.25 30.43
C GLU A 44 -33.81 37.32 31.55
N THR A 45 -33.79 36.32 32.43
CA THR A 45 -34.61 36.28 33.64
C THR A 45 -33.88 35.54 34.76
N THR A 46 -34.27 35.77 36.01
CA THR A 46 -33.61 35.18 37.20
C THR A 46 -34.62 34.42 38.05
N CYS A 47 -34.32 33.17 38.36
CA CYS A 47 -35.14 32.29 39.17
C CYS A 47 -34.87 32.52 40.66
N MET A 48 -35.30 33.66 41.19
CA MET A 48 -35.21 33.99 42.62
C MET A 48 -36.08 35.20 42.96
N ASN A 49 -36.54 35.27 44.21
CA ASN A 49 -37.33 36.37 44.74
C ASN A 49 -36.46 37.31 45.59
N LEU A 50 -35.76 38.22 44.92
CA LEU A 50 -34.96 39.25 45.59
C LEU A 50 -35.81 40.21 46.43
N PRO A 51 -35.33 40.70 47.59
CA PRO A 51 -34.03 40.41 48.22
C PRO A 51 -34.06 39.28 49.28
N ASN A 52 -35.23 38.69 49.57
CA ASN A 52 -35.44 37.87 50.78
C ASN A 52 -35.36 36.36 50.54
N ASP A 53 -35.48 35.89 49.30
CA ASP A 53 -35.49 34.48 48.94
C ASP A 53 -34.67 34.27 47.67
N MET A 54 -33.45 33.77 47.86
CA MET A 54 -32.51 33.49 46.76
C MET A 54 -32.63 32.06 46.24
N THR A 55 -33.65 31.32 46.69
CA THR A 55 -33.90 29.97 46.22
C THR A 55 -34.62 30.01 44.87
N CYS A 56 -34.27 29.06 44.01
CA CYS A 56 -35.02 28.76 42.80
C CYS A 56 -35.85 27.50 43.06
N SER A 57 -37.11 27.64 43.46
CA SER A 57 -37.97 26.48 43.70
C SER A 57 -38.30 25.75 42.39
N GLU A 58 -38.54 24.44 42.46
CA GLU A 58 -38.92 23.62 41.30
C GLU A 58 -40.17 24.19 40.60
N ASP A 59 -41.16 24.66 41.34
CA ASP A 59 -42.38 25.27 40.79
C ASP A 59 -42.10 26.57 40.05
N MET A 60 -41.24 27.43 40.61
CA MET A 60 -40.85 28.70 39.99
C MET A 60 -40.10 28.45 38.68
N LEU A 61 -39.08 27.59 38.70
CA LEU A 61 -38.32 27.22 37.50
C LEU A 61 -39.23 26.65 36.41
N SER A 62 -40.10 25.70 36.79
CA SER A 62 -41.05 25.09 35.88
C SER A 62 -42.00 26.11 35.26
N GLN A 63 -42.44 27.10 36.05
CA GLN A 63 -43.32 28.15 35.54
C GLN A 63 -42.58 29.08 34.58
N MET A 64 -41.35 29.49 34.90
CA MET A 64 -40.53 30.33 34.02
C MET A 64 -40.24 29.65 32.68
N ILE A 65 -39.98 28.34 32.68
CA ILE A 65 -39.81 27.57 31.44
C ILE A 65 -41.09 27.54 30.61
N ARG A 66 -42.26 27.42 31.24
CA ARG A 66 -43.54 27.49 30.52
C ARG A 66 -43.83 28.89 29.97
N ASP A 67 -43.52 29.91 30.75
CA ASP A 67 -43.76 31.32 30.39
C ASP A 67 -42.82 31.81 29.29
N ALA A 68 -41.61 31.24 29.19
CA ALA A 68 -40.70 31.49 28.08
C ALA A 68 -41.36 31.18 26.71
N GLY A 69 -42.25 30.18 26.67
CA GLY A 69 -42.93 29.76 25.45
C GLY A 69 -41.90 29.50 24.34
N SER A 70 -42.13 30.04 23.13
CA SER A 70 -41.18 29.96 22.02
C SER A 70 -40.14 31.07 21.98
N THR A 71 -40.05 31.90 23.02
CA THR A 71 -39.07 33.00 23.10
C THR A 71 -37.75 32.45 23.62
N PRO A 72 -36.63 32.56 22.88
CA PRO A 72 -35.32 32.20 23.41
C PRO A 72 -35.05 32.93 24.72
N THR A 73 -34.93 32.17 25.81
CA THR A 73 -34.87 32.72 27.17
C THR A 73 -33.68 32.15 27.91
N GLN A 74 -32.89 33.01 28.54
CA GLN A 74 -31.82 32.63 29.45
C GLN A 74 -32.33 32.79 30.89
N ILE A 75 -32.29 31.70 31.66
CA ILE A 75 -32.73 31.64 33.05
C ILE A 75 -31.50 31.45 33.94
N HIS A 76 -31.21 32.47 34.75
CA HIS A 76 -30.23 32.37 35.82
C HIS A 76 -30.85 31.65 37.00
N LEU A 77 -30.26 30.53 37.43
CA LEU A 77 -30.69 29.83 38.62
C LEU A 77 -30.43 30.66 39.89
N GLY A 78 -31.08 30.28 40.99
CA GLY A 78 -30.90 30.92 42.29
C GLY A 78 -29.53 30.59 42.90
N ALA A 79 -29.25 31.21 44.05
CA ALA A 79 -27.97 31.08 44.76
C ALA A 79 -27.84 29.79 45.60
N THR A 80 -28.84 28.91 45.53
CA THR A 80 -28.91 27.63 46.21
C THR A 80 -29.42 26.56 45.24
N ASP A 81 -29.11 25.30 45.52
CA ASP A 81 -29.56 24.15 44.74
C ASP A 81 -31.10 24.13 44.55
N THR A 82 -31.55 23.92 43.31
CA THR A 82 -32.94 23.58 43.00
C THR A 82 -33.13 22.08 43.18
N MET A 83 -33.86 21.69 44.23
CA MET A 83 -34.21 20.30 44.48
C MET A 83 -35.41 19.88 43.62
N LEU A 84 -35.22 18.85 42.78
CA LEU A 84 -36.25 18.30 41.90
C LEU A 84 -36.92 17.09 42.56
N THR A 85 -38.23 17.19 42.75
CA THR A 85 -39.10 16.11 43.26
C THR A 85 -39.84 15.38 42.14
N ARG A 86 -39.86 15.97 40.93
CA ARG A 86 -40.48 15.43 39.72
C ARG A 86 -39.69 15.87 38.48
N THR A 87 -40.08 15.35 37.32
CA THR A 87 -39.41 15.67 36.06
C THR A 87 -39.62 17.15 35.68
N LEU A 88 -38.52 17.86 35.49
CA LEU A 88 -38.49 19.17 34.87
C LEU A 88 -38.62 18.99 33.35
N VAL A 89 -39.77 19.37 32.80
CA VAL A 89 -40.06 19.23 31.37
C VAL A 89 -39.72 20.53 30.66
N ILE A 90 -38.90 20.44 29.60
CA ILE A 90 -38.71 21.51 28.62
C ILE A 90 -39.71 21.24 27.48
N PRO A 91 -40.82 22.00 27.40
CA PRO A 91 -41.94 21.66 26.54
C PRO A 91 -41.63 21.95 25.08
N ALA A 92 -42.30 21.23 24.18
CA ALA A 92 -42.20 21.46 22.74
C ALA A 92 -42.36 22.95 22.37
N GLY A 93 -41.44 23.45 21.53
CA GLY A 93 -41.39 24.85 21.12
C GLY A 93 -40.54 25.76 22.01
N ALA A 94 -40.15 25.32 23.22
CA ALA A 94 -39.31 26.12 24.10
C ALA A 94 -37.85 26.15 23.67
N ASP A 95 -37.19 27.30 23.81
CA ASP A 95 -35.73 27.48 23.71
C ASP A 95 -35.22 28.13 25.00
N VAL A 96 -34.71 27.30 25.90
CA VAL A 96 -34.27 27.71 27.24
C VAL A 96 -32.77 27.48 27.38
N GLU A 97 -32.06 28.50 27.83
CA GLU A 97 -30.70 28.36 28.34
C GLU A 97 -30.72 28.46 29.87
N LEU A 98 -30.21 27.45 30.56
CA LEU A 98 -29.97 27.50 31.99
C LEU A 98 -28.51 27.87 32.23
N VAL A 99 -28.33 28.91 33.03
CA VAL A 99 -27.01 29.39 33.48
C VAL A 99 -27.00 29.49 34.99
N ASP A 100 -25.80 29.49 35.54
CA ASP A 100 -25.61 29.77 36.96
C ASP A 100 -26.12 31.18 37.37
N GLY A 101 -26.47 31.33 38.64
CA GLY A 101 -26.95 32.55 39.29
C GLY A 101 -25.89 33.64 39.54
N THR A 102 -24.81 33.67 38.75
CA THR A 102 -23.55 34.41 39.03
C THR A 102 -23.64 35.90 39.31
N LYS A 103 -24.80 36.55 39.15
CA LYS A 103 -25.00 37.92 39.66
C LYS A 103 -24.72 38.05 41.17
N TYR A 104 -24.64 36.93 41.92
CA TYR A 104 -24.44 36.88 43.37
C TYR A 104 -23.28 35.97 43.85
N LYS A 105 -22.35 35.61 42.96
CA LYS A 105 -21.27 34.63 43.22
C LYS A 105 -20.33 34.98 44.39
N ASP A 106 -20.15 36.27 44.68
CA ASP A 106 -19.31 36.70 45.81
C ASP A 106 -19.84 36.24 47.19
N TRP A 107 -21.09 35.75 47.24
CA TRP A 107 -21.76 35.35 48.48
C TRP A 107 -22.23 33.89 48.50
N PHE A 108 -22.27 33.17 47.36
CA PHE A 108 -22.90 31.84 47.26
C PHE A 108 -22.18 30.89 46.29
N GLY A 109 -22.46 29.59 46.41
CA GLY A 109 -21.90 28.54 45.54
C GLY A 109 -22.65 28.38 44.22
N ASP A 110 -22.20 27.45 43.38
CA ASP A 110 -22.78 27.17 42.07
C ASP A 110 -24.25 26.69 42.18
N GLY A 111 -25.13 27.21 41.31
CA GLY A 111 -26.51 26.79 41.15
C GLY A 111 -26.62 25.42 40.48
N ARG A 112 -27.37 24.50 41.11
CA ARG A 112 -27.46 23.09 40.70
C ARG A 112 -28.90 22.65 40.57
N LEU A 113 -29.16 21.73 39.65
CA LEU A 113 -30.36 20.89 39.67
C LEU A 113 -30.02 19.58 40.38
N ASN A 114 -30.57 19.38 41.57
CA ASN A 114 -30.33 18.18 42.38
C ASN A 114 -31.56 17.29 42.41
N ARG A 115 -31.33 15.97 42.42
CA ARG A 115 -32.42 15.01 42.67
C ARG A 115 -32.83 15.03 44.16
N GLU A 116 -34.11 15.15 44.45
CA GLU A 116 -34.60 15.03 45.83
C GLU A 116 -34.72 13.57 46.28
N ASP A 117 -34.64 13.34 47.58
CA ASP A 117 -34.81 12.01 48.18
C ASP A 117 -36.13 11.36 47.74
N GLY A 118 -36.07 10.09 47.33
CA GLY A 118 -37.23 9.33 46.88
C GLY A 118 -37.67 9.61 45.43
N PHE A 119 -37.13 10.63 44.76
CA PHE A 119 -37.43 10.87 43.35
C PHE A 119 -36.63 9.94 42.44
N THR A 120 -37.30 8.96 41.83
CA THR A 120 -36.67 7.93 40.97
C THR A 120 -36.92 8.15 39.48
N GLY A 121 -37.58 9.25 39.09
CA GLY A 121 -37.87 9.55 37.69
C GLY A 121 -36.70 10.21 36.94
N THR A 122 -36.96 10.53 35.67
CA THR A 122 -36.06 11.37 34.87
C THR A 122 -36.01 12.78 35.43
N MET A 123 -34.83 13.35 35.69
CA MET A 123 -34.73 14.71 36.25
C MET A 123 -35.13 15.77 35.23
N VAL A 124 -34.61 15.68 34.01
CA VAL A 124 -34.90 16.65 32.94
C VAL A 124 -35.36 15.91 31.68
N HIS A 125 -36.48 16.34 31.10
CA HIS A 125 -36.98 15.82 29.83
C HIS A 125 -37.09 16.96 28.81
N VAL A 126 -36.28 16.89 27.77
CA VAL A 126 -36.34 17.79 26.61
C VAL A 126 -37.26 17.17 25.57
N GLU A 127 -38.49 17.68 25.46
CA GLU A 127 -39.47 17.16 24.52
C GLU A 127 -39.07 17.41 23.07
N LYS A 128 -39.65 16.62 22.16
CA LYS A 128 -39.45 16.81 20.72
C LYS A 128 -39.86 18.23 20.30
N GLY A 129 -38.96 18.92 19.60
CA GLY A 129 -39.16 20.31 19.19
C GLY A 129 -38.83 21.36 20.26
N ALA A 130 -38.33 20.95 21.43
CA ALA A 130 -37.76 21.84 22.43
C ALA A 130 -36.23 21.93 22.29
N LYS A 131 -35.64 22.99 22.84
CA LYS A 131 -34.19 23.20 22.95
C LYS A 131 -33.81 23.59 24.38
N LEU A 132 -32.85 22.87 24.94
CA LEU A 132 -32.24 23.17 26.23
C LEU A 132 -30.74 23.40 26.06
N THR A 133 -30.24 24.55 26.48
CA THR A 133 -28.81 24.85 26.55
C THR A 133 -28.37 24.92 28.01
N LEU A 134 -27.25 24.28 28.35
CA LEU A 134 -26.58 24.45 29.64
C LEU A 134 -25.27 25.17 29.42
N SER A 135 -25.05 26.26 30.14
CA SER A 135 -23.85 27.08 30.02
C SER A 135 -23.32 27.47 31.39
N GLY A 136 -22.03 27.26 31.61
CA GLY A 136 -21.31 27.94 32.68
C GLY A 136 -21.16 29.44 32.38
N THR A 137 -20.83 30.20 33.41
CA THR A 137 -20.54 31.65 33.31
C THR A 137 -19.15 31.93 33.87
N GLN A 138 -18.72 33.20 34.01
CA GLN A 138 -17.36 33.51 34.49
C GLN A 138 -17.11 33.01 35.93
N GLY A 139 -16.59 31.79 35.98
CA GLY A 139 -16.10 31.07 37.15
C GLY A 139 -17.16 30.31 37.96
N ALA A 140 -18.33 30.03 37.42
CA ALA A 140 -19.30 29.13 38.05
C ALA A 140 -19.94 28.22 37.00
N ASP A 141 -20.21 26.99 37.43
CA ASP A 141 -20.67 25.92 36.57
C ASP A 141 -22.17 25.67 36.71
N MET A 142 -22.83 25.27 35.62
CA MET A 142 -24.22 24.82 35.62
C MET A 142 -24.27 23.30 35.76
N LEU A 143 -24.75 22.81 36.90
CA LEU A 143 -24.64 21.39 37.27
C LEU A 143 -26.00 20.69 37.35
N ILE A 144 -26.11 19.49 36.78
CA ILE A 144 -27.21 18.54 37.03
C ILE A 144 -26.65 17.33 37.77
N VAL A 145 -27.04 17.17 39.04
CA VAL A 145 -26.44 16.18 39.94
C VAL A 145 -27.50 15.20 40.43
N SER A 146 -27.32 13.94 40.07
CA SER A 146 -28.24 12.85 40.43
C SER A 146 -28.02 12.30 41.86
N ARG A 147 -27.07 12.88 42.60
CA ARG A 147 -26.70 12.57 43.99
C ARG A 147 -26.24 11.13 44.25
N GLY A 148 -25.70 10.44 43.26
CA GLY A 148 -24.92 9.22 43.48
C GLY A 148 -25.70 8.10 44.15
N GLU A 149 -25.03 7.38 45.06
CA GLU A 149 -25.59 6.26 45.81
C GLU A 149 -26.68 6.68 46.82
N TRP A 150 -26.83 7.99 47.08
CA TRP A 150 -27.85 8.50 48.00
C TRP A 150 -29.26 8.41 47.41
N VAL A 151 -29.40 8.63 46.09
CA VAL A 151 -30.70 8.60 45.40
C VAL A 151 -30.59 7.81 44.08
N PRO A 152 -30.34 6.49 44.15
CA PRO A 152 -30.22 5.66 42.95
C PRO A 152 -31.54 5.60 42.18
N SER A 153 -31.44 5.54 40.86
CA SER A 153 -32.58 5.44 39.96
C SER A 153 -32.23 4.62 38.73
N SER A 154 -33.20 3.83 38.28
CA SER A 154 -33.15 3.14 37.00
C SER A 154 -33.30 4.07 35.79
N SER A 155 -33.84 5.27 36.00
CA SER A 155 -34.23 6.24 34.96
C SER A 155 -33.06 7.18 34.61
N PRO A 156 -33.00 7.68 33.36
CA PRO A 156 -31.96 8.62 32.93
C PRO A 156 -31.96 9.89 33.79
N VAL A 157 -30.83 10.57 33.87
CA VAL A 157 -30.77 11.92 34.46
C VAL A 157 -31.45 12.89 33.51
N VAL A 158 -31.09 12.82 32.23
CA VAL A 158 -31.66 13.64 31.16
C VAL A 158 -32.16 12.78 30.01
N LEU A 159 -33.41 12.98 29.61
CA LEU A 159 -34.00 12.40 28.40
C LEU A 159 -34.12 13.48 27.32
N VAL A 160 -33.49 13.24 26.16
CA VAL A 160 -33.43 14.19 25.04
C VAL A 160 -34.18 13.62 23.84
N GLN A 161 -35.30 14.23 23.50
CA GLN A 161 -36.07 14.00 22.27
C GLN A 161 -36.17 15.24 21.38
N GLY A 162 -35.88 16.42 21.94
CA GLY A 162 -35.59 17.67 21.22
C GLY A 162 -34.09 17.89 21.04
N GLU A 163 -33.62 19.11 21.25
CA GLU A 163 -32.22 19.49 21.17
C GLU A 163 -31.67 19.84 22.56
N MET A 164 -30.50 19.30 22.90
CA MET A 164 -29.76 19.67 24.09
C MET A 164 -28.35 20.12 23.70
N VAL A 165 -27.89 21.23 24.27
CA VAL A 165 -26.55 21.78 24.07
C VAL A 165 -25.83 21.89 25.41
N LEU A 166 -24.64 21.30 25.53
CA LEU A 166 -23.72 21.49 26.65
C LEU A 166 -22.57 22.38 26.20
N ASN A 167 -22.42 23.53 26.83
CA ASN A 167 -21.28 24.42 26.66
C ASN A 167 -20.30 24.27 27.83
N ASP A 168 -19.15 24.94 27.75
CA ASP A 168 -18.17 24.97 28.84
C ASP A 168 -18.77 25.39 30.17
N GLY A 169 -18.27 24.80 31.25
CA GLY A 169 -18.78 24.99 32.61
C GLY A 169 -20.18 24.42 32.82
N SER A 170 -20.56 23.35 32.11
CA SER A 170 -21.77 22.57 32.41
C SER A 170 -21.41 21.12 32.71
N SER A 171 -22.13 20.47 33.63
CA SER A 171 -21.86 19.08 34.00
C SER A 171 -23.12 18.28 34.33
N ILE A 172 -23.12 17.00 33.96
CA ILE A 172 -24.16 16.01 34.30
C ILE A 172 -23.50 14.80 34.96
N SER A 173 -23.85 14.53 36.22
CA SER A 173 -23.13 13.50 36.98
C SER A 173 -23.94 12.80 38.07
N GLY A 174 -23.35 11.72 38.60
CA GLY A 174 -23.80 11.06 39.81
C GLY A 174 -24.96 10.09 39.60
N ALA A 175 -25.27 9.66 38.37
CA ALA A 175 -26.29 8.64 38.17
C ALA A 175 -25.83 7.29 38.77
N ARG A 176 -26.69 6.63 39.55
CA ARG A 176 -26.48 5.27 40.06
C ARG A 176 -27.72 4.43 39.86
N GLY A 177 -27.53 3.15 39.58
CA GLY A 177 -28.63 2.19 39.44
C GLY A 177 -29.33 2.24 38.08
N LEU A 178 -28.79 2.97 37.09
CA LEU A 178 -29.33 3.04 35.73
C LEU A 178 -29.54 1.62 35.18
N SER A 179 -30.73 1.35 34.66
CA SER A 179 -31.07 0.03 34.10
C SER A 179 -31.98 0.16 32.88
N GLY A 180 -32.10 -0.91 32.09
CA GLY A 180 -32.90 -0.92 30.86
C GLY A 180 -32.08 -0.65 29.59
N SER A 181 -32.61 -1.12 28.47
CA SER A 181 -31.98 -1.03 27.15
C SER A 181 -32.02 0.39 26.60
N ASN A 182 -30.94 0.81 25.95
CA ASN A 182 -30.75 2.15 25.40
C ASN A 182 -30.85 3.29 26.44
N VAL A 183 -30.60 2.99 27.73
CA VAL A 183 -30.61 3.98 28.81
C VAL A 183 -29.18 4.30 29.24
N GLY A 184 -28.87 5.59 29.32
CA GLY A 184 -27.71 6.14 30.02
C GLY A 184 -28.08 7.37 30.83
N ALA A 185 -27.12 7.97 31.54
CA ALA A 185 -27.37 9.19 32.30
C ALA A 185 -27.95 10.30 31.40
N VAL A 186 -27.39 10.46 30.20
CA VAL A 186 -28.03 11.20 29.12
C VAL A 186 -28.51 10.23 28.05
N THR A 187 -29.81 10.20 27.82
CA THR A 187 -30.45 9.33 26.83
C THR A 187 -30.99 10.18 25.69
N VAL A 188 -30.44 10.00 24.49
CA VAL A 188 -30.81 10.72 23.27
C VAL A 188 -31.55 9.76 22.35
N THR A 189 -32.81 10.04 22.06
CA THR A 189 -33.69 9.08 21.36
C THR A 189 -34.77 9.77 20.54
N ASN A 190 -35.46 9.02 19.67
CA ASN A 190 -36.60 9.47 18.87
C ASN A 190 -36.33 10.73 18.03
N GLY A 191 -35.14 10.83 17.44
CA GLY A 191 -34.69 11.98 16.64
C GLY A 191 -34.10 13.14 17.44
N GLY A 192 -33.87 12.98 18.75
CA GLY A 192 -33.23 13.99 19.57
C GLY A 192 -31.76 14.25 19.20
N LEU A 193 -31.27 15.45 19.54
CA LEU A 193 -29.89 15.88 19.27
C LEU A 193 -29.23 16.32 20.58
N LEU A 194 -28.07 15.75 20.88
CA LEU A 194 -27.16 16.24 21.90
C LEU A 194 -25.92 16.84 21.23
N THR A 195 -25.63 18.11 21.51
CA THR A 195 -24.42 18.79 21.07
C THR A 195 -23.57 19.15 22.28
N MET A 196 -22.31 18.68 22.31
CA MET A 196 -21.32 19.09 23.31
C MET A 196 -20.28 20.00 22.64
N ASN A 197 -20.36 21.29 22.94
CA ASN A 197 -19.31 22.25 22.58
C ASN A 197 -18.23 22.33 23.66
N GLY A 198 -18.50 21.74 24.81
CA GLY A 198 -17.73 21.77 26.04
C GLY A 198 -18.45 20.94 27.10
N GLY A 199 -18.17 21.24 28.37
CA GLY A 199 -18.85 20.61 29.51
C GLY A 199 -18.50 19.14 29.70
N GLU A 200 -19.12 18.51 30.70
CA GLU A 200 -18.76 17.17 31.15
C GLU A 200 -19.99 16.28 31.40
N ILE A 201 -19.91 15.02 30.99
CA ILE A 201 -20.84 13.95 31.41
C ILE A 201 -20.00 12.87 32.09
N THR A 202 -20.07 12.78 33.41
CA THR A 202 -19.08 12.04 34.21
C THR A 202 -19.66 11.31 35.40
N ASP A 203 -18.94 10.29 35.87
CA ASP A 203 -19.24 9.54 37.07
C ASP A 203 -20.69 9.03 37.09
N ASN A 204 -21.11 8.37 36.01
CA ASN A 204 -22.45 7.80 35.87
C ASN A 204 -22.39 6.29 35.67
N TRP A 205 -23.09 5.55 36.53
CA TRP A 205 -22.94 4.11 36.60
C TRP A 205 -24.28 3.40 36.37
N ARG A 206 -24.19 2.36 35.55
CA ARG A 206 -25.20 1.32 35.41
C ARG A 206 -25.32 0.53 36.70
N ARG A 207 -26.49 -0.06 36.91
CA ARG A 207 -26.70 -1.02 38.00
C ARG A 207 -25.67 -2.15 37.86
N GLN A 208 -24.94 -2.45 38.93
CA GLN A 208 -23.88 -3.46 38.96
C GLN A 208 -24.47 -4.89 39.04
N ASP A 209 -25.33 -5.23 38.07
CA ASP A 209 -26.04 -6.49 37.96
C ASP A 209 -26.10 -6.92 36.47
N PRO A 210 -25.04 -7.59 35.97
CA PRO A 210 -24.92 -7.92 34.55
C PRO A 210 -25.97 -8.92 34.04
N GLY A 211 -26.65 -9.66 34.95
CA GLY A 211 -27.69 -10.61 34.57
C GLY A 211 -29.03 -9.95 34.21
N SER A 212 -29.28 -8.73 34.71
CA SER A 212 -30.52 -7.99 34.49
C SER A 212 -30.33 -6.66 33.75
N THR A 213 -29.08 -6.21 33.62
CA THR A 213 -28.72 -4.90 33.06
C THR A 213 -27.86 -5.08 31.82
N GLN A 214 -28.46 -4.84 30.65
CA GLN A 214 -27.83 -5.01 29.34
C GLN A 214 -28.23 -3.89 28.38
N TYR A 215 -27.41 -3.69 27.35
CA TYR A 215 -27.68 -2.75 26.24
C TYR A 215 -27.84 -1.28 26.65
N GLY A 216 -27.24 -0.83 27.75
CA GLY A 216 -27.21 0.56 28.19
C GLY A 216 -25.83 1.22 28.13
N ALA A 217 -25.73 2.43 28.70
CA ALA A 217 -24.48 3.16 28.87
C ALA A 217 -24.39 3.80 30.26
N GLY A 218 -23.19 3.89 30.84
CA GLY A 218 -22.99 4.69 32.05
C GLY A 218 -23.33 6.16 31.78
N ASN A 219 -22.64 6.75 30.80
CA ASN A 219 -22.80 8.17 30.46
C ASN A 219 -23.89 8.42 29.41
N VAL A 220 -23.62 8.13 28.12
CA VAL A 220 -24.49 8.56 27.02
C VAL A 220 -25.04 7.38 26.23
N ALA A 221 -26.36 7.31 26.07
CA ALA A 221 -27.01 6.35 25.19
C ALA A 221 -27.72 7.08 24.04
N VAL A 222 -27.43 6.68 22.80
CA VAL A 222 -27.99 7.26 21.57
C VAL A 222 -28.68 6.16 20.77
N SER A 223 -29.94 6.35 20.39
CA SER A 223 -30.73 5.34 19.65
C SER A 223 -31.93 5.95 18.93
N ASN A 224 -32.66 5.16 18.14
CA ASN A 224 -33.92 5.50 17.47
C ASN A 224 -33.87 6.86 16.72
N GLY A 225 -32.86 7.04 15.88
CA GLY A 225 -32.63 8.28 15.12
C GLY A 225 -32.00 9.42 15.93
N GLY A 226 -31.66 9.20 17.21
CA GLY A 226 -30.94 10.16 18.02
C GLY A 226 -29.52 10.43 17.48
N LYS A 227 -29.01 11.64 17.75
CA LYS A 227 -27.67 12.07 17.33
C LYS A 227 -26.88 12.67 18.49
N LEU A 228 -25.61 12.28 18.62
CA LEU A 228 -24.60 12.98 19.40
C LEU A 228 -23.62 13.71 18.47
N VAL A 229 -23.33 14.97 18.75
CA VAL A 229 -22.23 15.75 18.15
C VAL A 229 -21.34 16.25 19.28
N MET A 230 -20.07 15.82 19.30
CA MET A 230 -19.09 16.22 20.31
C MET A 230 -17.99 17.06 19.64
N ASN A 231 -18.09 18.38 19.76
CA ASN A 231 -17.08 19.33 19.29
C ASN A 231 -15.98 19.57 20.33
N GLY A 232 -16.31 19.37 21.61
CA GLY A 232 -15.42 19.54 22.76
C GLY A 232 -15.99 18.87 24.01
N GLY A 233 -15.41 19.16 25.17
CA GLY A 233 -15.87 18.63 26.46
C GLY A 233 -15.37 17.22 26.78
N GLU A 234 -15.95 16.62 27.81
CA GLU A 234 -15.49 15.37 28.41
C GLU A 234 -16.63 14.36 28.65
N ILE A 235 -16.39 13.09 28.32
CA ILE A 235 -17.24 11.96 28.71
C ILE A 235 -16.36 10.94 29.43
N THR A 236 -16.41 10.96 30.77
CA THR A 236 -15.42 10.25 31.60
C THR A 236 -16.03 9.46 32.74
N HIS A 237 -15.25 8.53 33.31
CA HIS A 237 -15.60 7.79 34.53
C HIS A 237 -16.96 7.06 34.50
N GLY A 238 -17.48 6.77 33.31
CA GLY A 238 -18.72 6.04 33.12
C GLY A 238 -18.52 4.56 33.34
N ARG A 239 -19.48 3.89 33.98
CA ARG A 239 -19.37 2.48 34.34
C ARG A 239 -20.56 1.66 33.87
N GLY A 240 -20.30 0.64 33.06
CA GLY A 240 -21.25 -0.43 32.72
C GLY A 240 -21.55 -1.35 33.91
N SER A 241 -22.45 -2.32 33.73
CA SER A 241 -22.85 -3.26 34.80
C SER A 241 -21.74 -4.22 35.25
N ALA A 242 -20.78 -4.51 34.38
CA ALA A 242 -19.51 -5.18 34.72
C ALA A 242 -18.43 -4.85 33.68
N THR A 243 -17.17 -5.06 34.03
CA THR A 243 -16.03 -5.10 33.10
C THR A 243 -15.67 -6.53 32.68
N SER A 244 -16.49 -7.51 33.07
CA SER A 244 -16.37 -8.91 32.65
C SER A 244 -17.36 -9.21 31.53
N GLY A 245 -17.09 -10.26 30.74
CA GLY A 245 -17.93 -10.69 29.62
C GLY A 245 -19.39 -11.06 29.94
N ALA A 246 -19.82 -10.96 31.20
CA ALA A 246 -21.19 -11.22 31.64
C ALA A 246 -22.18 -10.07 31.32
N SER A 247 -21.70 -8.87 30.99
CA SER A 247 -22.49 -7.62 30.83
C SER A 247 -22.78 -7.23 29.37
N TYR A 248 -23.41 -8.13 28.61
CA TYR A 248 -23.51 -7.99 27.15
C TYR A 248 -24.07 -6.63 26.68
N GLY A 249 -23.34 -5.97 25.77
CA GLY A 249 -23.79 -4.75 25.11
C GLY A 249 -23.82 -3.49 25.98
N GLU A 250 -23.17 -3.47 27.15
CA GLU A 250 -23.10 -2.31 28.04
C GLU A 250 -21.84 -1.46 27.79
N ALA A 251 -22.03 -0.15 27.63
CA ALA A 251 -20.93 0.80 27.51
C ALA A 251 -20.66 1.52 28.85
N GLY A 252 -19.40 1.80 29.15
CA GLY A 252 -19.06 2.77 30.21
C GLY A 252 -19.38 4.19 29.76
N GLY A 253 -18.79 4.61 28.64
CA GLY A 253 -18.93 5.94 28.07
C GLY A 253 -20.19 6.08 27.22
N ILE A 254 -20.06 5.81 25.92
CA ILE A 254 -21.09 6.07 24.92
C ILE A 254 -21.59 4.76 24.31
N ARG A 255 -22.90 4.61 24.22
CA ARG A 255 -23.52 3.56 23.40
C ARG A 255 -24.32 4.18 22.27
N VAL A 256 -24.00 3.78 21.04
CA VAL A 256 -24.76 4.07 19.83
C VAL A 256 -25.51 2.80 19.42
N GLY A 257 -26.80 2.77 19.71
CA GLY A 257 -27.70 1.68 19.40
C GLY A 257 -28.36 1.83 18.03
N GLU A 258 -29.42 1.05 17.82
CA GLU A 258 -30.23 1.04 16.59
C GLU A 258 -30.65 2.45 16.14
N GLY A 259 -30.35 2.79 14.88
CA GLY A 259 -30.62 4.08 14.24
C GLY A 259 -29.88 5.28 14.85
N GLY A 260 -29.04 5.06 15.86
CA GLY A 260 -28.27 6.11 16.52
C GLY A 260 -27.07 6.54 15.69
N THR A 261 -26.69 7.81 15.83
CA THR A 261 -25.49 8.36 15.21
C THR A 261 -24.65 9.16 16.19
N ALA A 262 -23.32 9.07 16.07
CA ALA A 262 -22.40 9.89 16.83
C ALA A 262 -21.32 10.50 15.92
N GLU A 263 -20.97 11.75 16.18
CA GLU A 263 -19.94 12.50 15.47
C GLU A 263 -18.99 13.12 16.50
N ILE A 264 -17.73 12.67 16.51
CA ILE A 264 -16.70 13.10 17.45
C ILE A 264 -15.70 13.99 16.70
N ASN A 265 -15.84 15.29 16.87
CA ASN A 265 -15.01 16.32 16.25
C ASN A 265 -13.88 16.78 17.18
N GLY A 266 -14.07 16.67 18.49
CA GLY A 266 -13.10 17.06 19.52
C GLY A 266 -13.47 16.55 20.90
N GLY A 267 -12.76 17.02 21.93
CA GLY A 267 -12.98 16.62 23.33
C GLY A 267 -12.32 15.30 23.73
N LYS A 268 -12.66 14.80 24.91
CA LYS A 268 -12.03 13.62 25.54
C LYS A 268 -13.07 12.59 25.99
N ILE A 269 -12.86 11.33 25.64
CA ILE A 269 -13.65 10.18 26.09
C ILE A 269 -12.71 9.23 26.82
N SER A 270 -12.65 9.31 28.14
CA SER A 270 -11.61 8.61 28.90
C SER A 270 -12.03 7.99 30.21
N GLU A 271 -11.26 6.98 30.64
CA GLU A 271 -11.42 6.37 31.97
C GLU A 271 -12.78 5.71 32.19
N ASN A 272 -13.44 5.33 31.09
CA ASN A 272 -14.70 4.62 31.11
C ASN A 272 -14.47 3.10 31.15
N GLN A 273 -15.38 2.39 31.80
CA GLN A 273 -15.28 0.96 32.05
C GLN A 273 -16.59 0.25 31.73
N GLY A 274 -16.54 -0.86 31.01
CA GLY A 274 -17.74 -1.66 30.72
C GLY A 274 -17.43 -2.92 29.94
N TRP A 275 -18.47 -3.51 29.34
CA TRP A 275 -18.27 -4.55 28.32
C TRP A 275 -17.52 -3.96 27.12
N ALA A 276 -17.92 -2.74 26.73
CA ALA A 276 -17.10 -1.78 26.00
C ALA A 276 -16.83 -0.55 26.91
N GLY A 277 -15.59 -0.04 26.87
CA GLY A 277 -15.17 1.07 27.74
C GLY A 277 -15.67 2.42 27.21
N GLY A 278 -15.04 2.90 26.13
CA GLY A 278 -15.26 4.20 25.52
C GLY A 278 -16.57 4.26 24.72
N ILE A 279 -16.56 3.79 23.47
CA ILE A 279 -17.69 3.85 22.55
C ILE A 279 -18.09 2.46 22.07
N LEU A 280 -19.36 2.12 22.23
CA LEU A 280 -19.98 0.91 21.70
C LEU A 280 -20.97 1.26 20.59
N LEU A 281 -20.71 0.80 19.37
CA LEU A 281 -21.73 0.67 18.35
C LEU A 281 -22.29 -0.74 18.41
N MET A 282 -23.62 -0.85 18.55
CA MET A 282 -24.24 -2.17 18.61
C MET A 282 -25.63 -2.17 17.98
N ARG A 283 -25.77 -3.01 16.96
CA ARG A 283 -27.07 -3.45 16.45
C ARG A 283 -26.98 -4.93 16.12
N TRP A 284 -27.69 -5.72 16.91
CA TRP A 284 -27.63 -7.18 16.85
C TRP A 284 -28.94 -7.73 16.28
N LEU A 285 -28.85 -8.44 15.15
CA LEU A 285 -30.02 -8.90 14.39
C LEU A 285 -30.47 -10.33 14.72
N TRP A 286 -29.74 -11.07 15.56
CA TRP A 286 -30.13 -12.37 16.09
C TRP A 286 -30.49 -13.42 15.04
N SER A 287 -29.51 -13.83 14.23
CA SER A 287 -29.69 -14.83 13.16
C SER A 287 -30.85 -14.50 12.19
N PRO A 288 -30.76 -13.36 11.47
CA PRO A 288 -31.80 -12.90 10.57
C PRO A 288 -31.96 -13.82 9.34
N SER A 289 -33.14 -13.80 8.73
CA SER A 289 -33.41 -14.39 7.42
C SER A 289 -33.02 -13.42 6.30
N LEU A 290 -32.86 -13.95 5.08
CA LEU A 290 -32.58 -13.13 3.92
C LEU A 290 -33.69 -12.09 3.65
N GLU A 291 -34.96 -12.44 3.90
CA GLU A 291 -36.09 -11.52 3.74
C GLU A 291 -36.00 -10.33 4.71
N GLU A 292 -35.61 -10.58 5.96
CA GLU A 292 -35.39 -9.52 6.96
C GLU A 292 -34.24 -8.60 6.52
N LEU A 293 -33.14 -9.16 5.98
CA LEU A 293 -31.99 -8.40 5.50
C LEU A 293 -32.29 -7.58 4.24
N GLU A 294 -33.06 -8.11 3.29
CA GLU A 294 -33.48 -7.37 2.10
C GLU A 294 -34.39 -6.18 2.44
N LYS A 295 -35.29 -6.34 3.42
CA LYS A 295 -36.11 -5.21 3.91
C LYS A 295 -35.25 -4.09 4.49
N GLU A 296 -34.19 -4.42 5.21
CA GLU A 296 -33.24 -3.42 5.75
C GLU A 296 -32.48 -2.71 4.63
N LYS A 297 -32.07 -3.46 3.60
CA LYS A 297 -31.39 -2.91 2.42
C LYS A 297 -32.31 -2.01 1.60
N GLU A 298 -33.55 -2.42 1.36
CA GLU A 298 -34.59 -1.61 0.68
C GLU A 298 -34.89 -0.32 1.45
N ALA A 299 -34.88 -0.39 2.79
CA ALA A 299 -35.02 0.79 3.65
C ALA A 299 -33.75 1.67 3.69
N GLY A 300 -32.65 1.26 3.05
CA GLY A 300 -31.40 2.01 3.02
C GLY A 300 -30.59 1.95 4.32
N PHE A 301 -30.75 0.90 5.13
CA PHE A 301 -30.05 0.71 6.40
C PHE A 301 -30.22 1.89 7.39
N VAL A 302 -31.43 2.45 7.47
CA VAL A 302 -31.77 3.57 8.37
C VAL A 302 -31.52 3.24 9.85
N ASN A 303 -31.60 1.97 10.21
CA ASN A 303 -31.42 1.50 11.57
C ASN A 303 -29.96 1.14 11.92
N ARG A 304 -29.02 1.20 10.97
CA ARG A 304 -27.60 0.93 11.24
C ARG A 304 -27.00 2.00 12.16
N ALA A 305 -26.29 1.55 13.20
CA ALA A 305 -25.60 2.46 14.12
C ALA A 305 -24.33 3.02 13.47
N ARG A 306 -24.10 4.34 13.58
CA ARG A 306 -22.98 5.00 12.88
C ARG A 306 -22.14 5.90 13.77
N LEU A 307 -20.84 5.89 13.53
CA LEU A 307 -19.86 6.75 14.18
C LEU A 307 -18.95 7.42 13.15
N VAL A 308 -18.71 8.71 13.32
CA VAL A 308 -17.65 9.44 12.61
C VAL A 308 -16.72 10.07 13.65
N VAL A 309 -15.42 9.81 13.53
CA VAL A 309 -14.38 10.42 14.37
C VAL A 309 -13.49 11.30 13.49
N ASN A 310 -13.59 12.60 13.66
CA ASN A 310 -12.78 13.59 12.94
C ASN A 310 -11.64 14.13 13.81
N GLY A 311 -11.79 14.08 15.14
CA GLY A 311 -10.82 14.59 16.10
C GLY A 311 -11.07 14.08 17.53
N GLY A 312 -10.45 14.74 18.52
CA GLY A 312 -10.57 14.37 19.93
C GLY A 312 -9.67 13.21 20.37
N GLU A 313 -9.78 12.85 21.65
CA GLU A 313 -9.01 11.76 22.27
C GLU A 313 -9.93 10.73 22.94
N ILE A 314 -9.74 9.45 22.63
CA ILE A 314 -10.42 8.32 23.28
C ILE A 314 -9.35 7.50 24.01
N SER A 315 -9.24 7.67 25.33
CA SER A 315 -8.08 7.16 26.06
C SER A 315 -8.34 6.51 27.41
N ASN A 316 -7.45 5.61 27.81
CA ASN A 316 -7.46 4.96 29.13
C ASN A 316 -8.80 4.28 29.49
N ASN A 317 -9.55 3.85 28.48
CA ASN A 317 -10.79 3.10 28.70
C ASN A 317 -10.48 1.61 28.89
N GLN A 318 -11.35 0.91 29.61
CA GLN A 318 -11.24 -0.53 29.86
C GLN A 318 -12.49 -1.27 29.38
N ALA A 319 -12.29 -2.31 28.58
CA ALA A 319 -13.36 -3.19 28.10
C ALA A 319 -13.19 -4.63 28.60
N GLY A 320 -14.31 -5.29 28.86
CA GLY A 320 -14.40 -6.71 29.17
C GLY A 320 -14.48 -7.64 27.96
N PHE A 321 -14.74 -7.09 26.77
CA PHE A 321 -14.95 -7.86 25.54
C PHE A 321 -13.90 -7.55 24.48
N GLY A 322 -14.01 -6.39 23.85
CA GLY A 322 -13.06 -5.92 22.85
C GLY A 322 -13.33 -4.47 22.46
N GLY A 323 -12.32 -3.80 21.88
CA GLY A 323 -12.46 -2.43 21.43
C GLY A 323 -12.68 -1.48 22.59
N ALA A 324 -11.68 -1.33 23.48
CA ALA A 324 -11.86 -0.49 24.66
C ALA A 324 -12.08 0.98 24.32
N ALA A 325 -11.54 1.48 23.20
CA ALA A 325 -11.93 2.77 22.68
C ALA A 325 -13.19 2.69 21.82
N ILE A 326 -13.17 1.83 20.79
CA ILE A 326 -14.30 1.68 19.85
C ILE A 326 -14.57 0.18 19.64
N SER A 327 -15.78 -0.25 20.00
CA SER A 327 -16.28 -1.59 19.70
C SER A 327 -17.43 -1.51 18.71
N LEU A 328 -17.28 -2.13 17.55
CA LEU A 328 -18.33 -2.33 16.56
C LEU A 328 -18.86 -3.77 16.64
N PHE A 329 -20.17 -3.91 16.82
CA PHE A 329 -20.82 -5.21 16.93
C PHE A 329 -22.09 -5.29 16.07
N GLY A 330 -22.07 -6.20 15.09
CA GLY A 330 -23.18 -6.44 14.17
C GLY A 330 -23.33 -5.34 13.12
N ASP A 331 -24.57 -4.89 12.87
CA ASP A 331 -24.92 -3.96 11.79
C ASP A 331 -24.54 -2.52 12.14
N THR A 332 -23.24 -2.23 12.01
CA THR A 332 -22.60 -1.01 12.52
C THR A 332 -21.52 -0.52 11.55
N GLU A 333 -21.26 0.79 11.58
CA GLU A 333 -20.27 1.43 10.71
C GLU A 333 -19.57 2.59 11.42
N ALA A 334 -18.25 2.59 11.41
CA ALA A 334 -17.43 3.67 11.94
C ALA A 334 -16.38 4.12 10.93
N THR A 335 -16.23 5.45 10.80
CA THR A 335 -15.17 6.08 10.02
C THR A 335 -14.31 6.94 10.95
N MET A 336 -13.01 6.74 10.92
CA MET A 336 -12.02 7.56 11.64
C MET A 336 -11.19 8.35 10.61
N ASN A 337 -11.41 9.65 10.52
CA ASN A 337 -10.67 10.57 9.67
C ASN A 337 -9.50 11.23 10.42
N GLY A 338 -9.58 11.29 11.75
CA GLY A 338 -8.59 11.91 12.63
C GLY A 338 -8.78 11.51 14.09
N GLY A 339 -8.20 12.27 15.01
CA GLY A 339 -8.27 12.00 16.44
C GLY A 339 -7.25 10.97 16.92
N LYS A 340 -7.27 10.70 18.23
CA LYS A 340 -6.29 9.85 18.92
C LYS A 340 -6.97 8.80 19.79
N ILE A 341 -6.58 7.54 19.62
CA ILE A 341 -6.99 6.40 20.45
C ILE A 341 -5.77 5.93 21.24
N ALA A 342 -5.74 6.16 22.56
CA ALA A 342 -4.52 5.97 23.34
C ALA A 342 -4.69 5.25 24.69
N GLY A 343 -3.79 4.31 25.01
CA GLY A 343 -3.72 3.73 26.36
C GLY A 343 -4.92 2.88 26.77
N ASN A 344 -5.75 2.42 25.82
CA ASN A 344 -6.93 1.63 26.11
C ASN A 344 -6.58 0.14 26.29
N SER A 345 -7.37 -0.57 27.08
CA SER A 345 -7.12 -1.97 27.43
C SER A 345 -8.36 -2.86 27.28
N ALA A 346 -8.23 -3.93 26.50
CA ALA A 346 -9.30 -4.92 26.30
C ALA A 346 -8.74 -6.35 26.17
N PRO A 347 -9.57 -7.40 26.18
CA PRO A 347 -9.12 -8.72 25.78
C PRO A 347 -8.71 -8.80 24.31
N ASN A 348 -9.50 -8.21 23.40
CA ASN A 348 -9.23 -8.18 21.97
C ASN A 348 -9.41 -6.76 21.44
N GLY A 349 -8.51 -6.26 20.59
CA GLY A 349 -8.68 -4.90 20.04
C GLY A 349 -8.52 -3.85 21.13
N GLY A 350 -7.30 -3.67 21.65
CA GLY A 350 -7.05 -2.71 22.74
C GLY A 350 -7.60 -1.32 22.40
N GLY A 351 -7.35 -0.86 21.18
CA GLY A 351 -8.02 0.31 20.61
C GLY A 351 -9.39 -0.03 20.03
N VAL A 352 -9.41 -0.73 18.89
CA VAL A 352 -10.60 -0.96 18.07
C VAL A 352 -10.90 -2.45 17.92
N ASN A 353 -12.18 -2.81 18.01
CA ASN A 353 -12.68 -4.14 17.66
C ASN A 353 -13.83 -4.02 16.67
N ALA A 354 -13.76 -4.75 15.55
CA ALA A 354 -14.81 -4.80 14.55
C ALA A 354 -15.32 -6.22 14.35
N MET A 355 -16.57 -6.49 14.73
CA MET A 355 -17.15 -7.83 14.73
C MET A 355 -18.54 -7.90 14.08
N ASP A 356 -18.64 -8.63 12.96
CA ASP A 356 -19.85 -8.70 12.13
C ASP A 356 -20.82 -9.84 12.47
N THR A 357 -20.48 -10.70 13.42
CA THR A 357 -21.23 -11.90 13.86
C THR A 357 -21.40 -13.02 12.81
N ASN A 358 -20.72 -12.96 11.66
CA ASN A 358 -20.77 -14.00 10.63
C ASN A 358 -20.24 -15.35 11.14
N VAL A 359 -19.06 -15.33 11.77
CA VAL A 359 -18.38 -16.50 12.33
C VAL A 359 -17.88 -16.12 13.72
N PHE A 360 -18.27 -16.90 14.72
CA PHE A 360 -17.70 -16.75 16.05
C PHE A 360 -16.32 -17.44 16.10
N GLY A 361 -15.34 -16.80 16.72
CA GLY A 361 -14.02 -17.40 16.94
C GLY A 361 -14.14 -18.70 17.75
N GLY A 362 -13.48 -19.77 17.27
CA GLY A 362 -13.32 -21.01 18.02
C GLY A 362 -12.19 -20.97 19.04
N ALA A 363 -11.97 -22.08 19.74
CA ALA A 363 -10.94 -22.17 20.77
C ALA A 363 -9.53 -22.38 20.18
N TYR A 364 -9.44 -22.95 18.98
CA TYR A 364 -8.19 -23.19 18.27
C TYR A 364 -8.09 -22.37 16.97
N PRO A 365 -6.86 -22.05 16.49
CA PRO A 365 -6.65 -21.44 15.18
C PRO A 365 -7.30 -22.28 14.08
N GLY A 366 -8.23 -21.69 13.32
CA GLY A 366 -8.98 -22.37 12.27
C GLY A 366 -10.32 -22.96 12.67
N ASP A 367 -10.64 -23.07 13.97
CA ASP A 367 -11.98 -23.46 14.41
C ASP A 367 -12.99 -22.36 14.06
N LYS A 368 -13.94 -22.70 13.19
CA LYS A 368 -15.10 -21.86 12.89
C LYS A 368 -16.26 -22.32 13.76
N LYS A 369 -16.69 -21.49 14.72
CA LYS A 369 -18.02 -21.65 15.30
C LYS A 369 -19.00 -20.92 14.39
N PRO A 370 -20.04 -21.61 13.89
CA PRO A 370 -21.02 -20.95 13.05
C PRO A 370 -21.59 -19.71 13.77
N GLY A 371 -21.63 -18.58 13.07
CA GLY A 371 -22.25 -17.37 13.57
C GLY A 371 -23.70 -17.28 13.13
N GLU A 372 -24.14 -16.06 12.83
CA GLU A 372 -25.55 -15.74 12.69
C GLU A 372 -26.08 -15.79 11.25
N ASN A 373 -25.21 -16.03 10.27
CA ASN A 373 -25.58 -16.11 8.86
C ASN A 373 -26.40 -17.36 8.48
N GLN A 374 -26.54 -18.33 9.38
CA GLN A 374 -27.09 -19.66 9.08
C GLN A 374 -28.51 -19.62 8.49
N LYS A 375 -29.39 -18.79 9.04
CA LYS A 375 -30.79 -18.68 8.61
C LYS A 375 -30.89 -17.99 7.24
N ALA A 376 -30.06 -16.98 7.00
CA ALA A 376 -29.98 -16.26 5.73
C ALA A 376 -29.29 -17.07 4.62
N LYS A 377 -28.41 -18.02 4.99
CA LYS A 377 -27.62 -18.86 4.07
C LYS A 377 -26.74 -18.04 3.11
N LEU A 378 -26.28 -16.88 3.56
CA LEU A 378 -25.36 -16.02 2.83
C LEU A 378 -23.93 -16.56 2.93
N SER A 379 -23.13 -16.32 1.89
CA SER A 379 -21.68 -16.52 1.97
C SER A 379 -21.02 -15.48 2.89
N ASP A 380 -19.76 -15.75 3.25
CA ASP A 380 -18.94 -14.86 4.07
C ASP A 380 -18.78 -13.44 3.48
N GLN A 381 -18.79 -13.32 2.16
CA GLN A 381 -18.71 -12.03 1.46
C GLN A 381 -20.06 -11.32 1.43
N GLU A 382 -21.13 -12.05 1.11
CA GLU A 382 -22.47 -11.48 1.03
C GLU A 382 -22.97 -11.00 2.39
N TRP A 383 -22.65 -11.69 3.49
CA TRP A 383 -23.01 -11.26 4.84
C TRP A 383 -22.56 -9.83 5.14
N GLY A 384 -21.31 -9.51 4.77
CA GLY A 384 -20.71 -8.20 5.00
C GLY A 384 -21.32 -7.07 4.17
N GLU A 385 -22.21 -7.34 3.20
CA GLU A 385 -23.03 -6.32 2.52
C GLU A 385 -24.20 -5.85 3.40
N TYR A 386 -24.72 -6.71 4.27
CA TYR A 386 -25.87 -6.40 5.12
C TYR A 386 -25.47 -6.07 6.56
N VAL A 387 -24.54 -6.83 7.12
CA VAL A 387 -24.09 -6.71 8.52
C VAL A 387 -22.59 -6.50 8.50
N PRO A 388 -22.12 -5.25 8.32
CA PRO A 388 -20.72 -5.04 7.95
C PRO A 388 -19.76 -5.00 9.14
N ALA A 389 -20.19 -4.50 10.31
CA ALA A 389 -19.28 -4.01 11.36
C ALA A 389 -18.08 -3.25 10.76
N ALA A 390 -18.37 -2.29 9.88
CA ALA A 390 -17.36 -1.64 9.04
C ALA A 390 -16.50 -0.67 9.86
N PHE A 391 -15.19 -0.79 9.75
CA PHE A 391 -14.26 0.18 10.30
C PHE A 391 -13.34 0.70 9.20
N THR A 392 -13.44 2.00 8.91
CA THR A 392 -12.58 2.68 7.93
C THR A 392 -11.69 3.70 8.63
N MET A 393 -10.38 3.55 8.52
CA MET A 393 -9.40 4.50 9.05
C MET A 393 -8.73 5.28 7.91
N ASN A 394 -9.05 6.57 7.80
CA ASN A 394 -8.50 7.51 6.83
C ASN A 394 -7.48 8.48 7.44
N GLY A 395 -7.19 8.36 8.73
CA GLY A 395 -6.24 9.21 9.44
C GLY A 395 -6.31 9.01 10.95
N GLY A 396 -5.59 9.86 11.69
CA GLY A 396 -5.50 9.82 13.15
C GLY A 396 -4.49 8.80 13.69
N GLU A 397 -4.54 8.58 15.00
CA GLU A 397 -3.55 7.81 15.76
C GLU A 397 -4.22 6.71 16.60
N ILE A 398 -3.69 5.48 16.55
CA ILE A 398 -4.02 4.37 17.44
C ILE A 398 -2.74 3.94 18.15
N VAL A 399 -2.53 4.43 19.37
CA VAL A 399 -1.22 4.37 20.03
C VAL A 399 -1.24 3.80 21.44
N ASN A 400 -0.24 2.98 21.78
CA ASN A 400 -0.03 2.47 23.13
C ASN A 400 -1.23 1.74 23.75
N ASN A 401 -2.06 1.10 22.92
CA ASN A 401 -3.18 0.30 23.38
C ASN A 401 -2.72 -1.14 23.66
N THR A 402 -3.40 -1.81 24.59
CA THR A 402 -3.02 -3.14 25.07
C THR A 402 -4.18 -4.10 24.90
N ALA A 403 -3.93 -5.25 24.28
CA ALA A 403 -4.85 -6.37 24.27
C ALA A 403 -4.25 -7.60 25.00
N SER A 404 -5.06 -8.27 25.82
CA SER A 404 -4.59 -9.49 26.50
C SER A 404 -4.50 -10.71 25.58
N ASN A 405 -5.20 -10.70 24.44
CA ASN A 405 -5.27 -11.81 23.50
C ASN A 405 -4.76 -11.41 22.11
N THR A 406 -5.48 -10.53 21.41
CA THR A 406 -5.24 -10.24 19.99
C THR A 406 -5.51 -8.79 19.62
N GLY A 407 -4.73 -8.26 18.67
CA GLY A 407 -4.96 -6.94 18.09
C GLY A 407 -4.78 -5.82 19.10
N GLY A 408 -3.54 -5.44 19.41
CA GLY A 408 -3.29 -4.37 20.39
C GLY A 408 -3.92 -3.05 19.94
N GLY A 409 -3.68 -2.67 18.70
CA GLY A 409 -4.35 -1.53 18.06
C GLY A 409 -5.74 -1.89 17.54
N VAL A 410 -5.81 -2.75 16.52
CA VAL A 410 -7.05 -3.11 15.80
C VAL A 410 -7.25 -4.62 15.76
N ASN A 411 -8.43 -5.09 16.15
CA ASN A 411 -8.87 -6.47 16.02
C ASN A 411 -9.96 -6.60 14.95
N VAL A 412 -9.70 -7.46 13.95
CA VAL A 412 -10.51 -7.63 12.74
C VAL A 412 -11.27 -8.95 12.77
N VAL A 413 -12.60 -8.84 12.92
CA VAL A 413 -13.59 -9.93 12.90
C VAL A 413 -14.72 -9.54 11.93
N SER A 414 -14.32 -8.97 10.79
CA SER A 414 -15.19 -8.47 9.73
C SER A 414 -14.43 -8.43 8.40
N ASN A 415 -15.14 -8.52 7.28
CA ASN A 415 -14.62 -8.29 5.92
C ASN A 415 -14.65 -6.80 5.49
N ARG A 416 -15.04 -5.89 6.39
CA ARG A 416 -15.23 -4.46 6.12
C ARG A 416 -14.29 -3.58 6.94
N VAL A 417 -13.10 -4.08 7.24
CA VAL A 417 -12.04 -3.28 7.87
C VAL A 417 -11.07 -2.80 6.80
N VAL A 418 -10.99 -1.47 6.66
CA VAL A 418 -10.14 -0.79 5.68
C VAL A 418 -9.25 0.24 6.38
N LEU A 419 -7.95 0.08 6.28
CA LEU A 419 -6.95 0.98 6.87
C LEU A 419 -6.21 1.70 5.75
N ASN A 420 -6.54 2.97 5.52
CA ASN A 420 -6.01 3.77 4.42
C ASN A 420 -4.86 4.69 4.84
N ALA A 421 -4.92 5.27 6.03
CA ALA A 421 -3.94 6.23 6.51
C ALA A 421 -3.95 6.41 8.03
N GLY A 422 -2.92 7.08 8.55
CA GLY A 422 -2.73 7.40 9.97
C GLY A 422 -1.55 6.67 10.61
N LEU A 423 -1.54 6.60 11.93
CA LEU A 423 -0.47 5.99 12.72
C LEU A 423 -1.02 4.90 13.63
N ILE A 424 -0.41 3.71 13.58
CA ILE A 424 -0.63 2.62 14.54
C ILE A 424 0.70 2.34 15.23
N GLU A 425 0.89 2.84 16.46
CA GLU A 425 2.19 2.83 17.14
C GLU A 425 2.18 2.30 18.57
N GLY A 426 3.20 1.52 18.95
CA GLY A 426 3.44 1.20 20.35
C GLY A 426 2.38 0.29 21.00
N ASN A 427 1.50 -0.31 20.20
CA ASN A 427 0.46 -1.19 20.71
C ASN A 427 1.02 -2.58 21.03
N TYR A 428 0.38 -3.27 21.98
CA TYR A 428 0.79 -4.61 22.42
C TYR A 428 -0.37 -5.61 22.41
N ALA A 429 -0.10 -6.81 21.90
CA ALA A 429 -0.93 -8.00 22.12
C ALA A 429 -0.08 -9.26 21.96
N PRO A 430 -0.45 -10.42 22.55
CA PRO A 430 0.23 -11.68 22.24
C PRO A 430 0.29 -11.97 20.74
N GLN A 431 -0.76 -11.67 19.98
CA GLN A 431 -0.78 -11.82 18.52
C GLN A 431 -1.30 -10.56 17.84
N GLY A 432 -0.55 -10.06 16.85
CA GLY A 432 -0.90 -8.83 16.12
C GLY A 432 -0.84 -7.60 17.03
N GLY A 433 0.37 -7.10 17.31
CA GLY A 433 0.56 -5.94 18.17
C GLY A 433 -0.16 -4.71 17.64
N GLY A 434 0.06 -4.38 16.36
CA GLY A 434 -0.67 -3.32 15.67
C GLY A 434 -2.05 -3.77 15.23
N VAL A 435 -2.11 -4.74 14.31
CA VAL A 435 -3.36 -5.24 13.72
C VAL A 435 -3.43 -6.77 13.82
N TYR A 436 -4.62 -7.30 14.11
CA TYR A 436 -4.87 -8.74 14.10
C TYR A 436 -6.13 -9.13 13.32
N VAL A 437 -6.06 -10.21 12.53
CA VAL A 437 -7.22 -10.78 11.80
C VAL A 437 -7.55 -12.17 12.33
N ALA A 438 -8.81 -12.37 12.77
CA ALA A 438 -9.15 -13.46 13.68
C ALA A 438 -9.34 -14.85 13.06
N THR A 439 -9.90 -14.98 11.85
CA THR A 439 -10.20 -16.28 11.23
C THR A 439 -10.06 -16.23 9.71
N ALA A 440 -9.90 -17.39 9.06
CA ALA A 440 -9.76 -17.57 7.61
C ALA A 440 -10.84 -16.88 6.75
N THR A 441 -12.01 -16.64 7.33
CA THR A 441 -13.16 -16.00 6.69
C THR A 441 -12.99 -14.48 6.55
N TYR A 442 -12.20 -13.86 7.43
CA TYR A 442 -12.11 -12.41 7.53
C TYR A 442 -10.90 -11.87 6.79
N THR A 443 -11.07 -10.67 6.24
CA THR A 443 -10.06 -9.98 5.46
C THR A 443 -9.88 -8.56 5.97
N ALA A 444 -8.64 -8.19 6.28
CA ALA A 444 -8.25 -6.80 6.47
C ALA A 444 -7.69 -6.23 5.16
N HIS A 445 -8.17 -5.05 4.77
CA HIS A 445 -7.65 -4.30 3.63
C HIS A 445 -6.78 -3.16 4.16
N ILE A 446 -5.51 -3.13 3.75
CA ILE A 446 -4.52 -2.18 4.26
C ILE A 446 -3.86 -1.50 3.06
N ASN A 447 -3.93 -0.17 2.98
CA ASN A 447 -3.47 0.59 1.83
C ASN A 447 -2.35 1.57 2.21
N ASN A 448 -1.43 1.82 1.27
CA ASN A 448 -0.34 2.80 1.39
C ASN A 448 0.46 2.67 2.69
N ALA A 449 0.80 1.43 3.05
CA ALA A 449 1.30 1.12 4.38
C ALA A 449 2.82 0.99 4.46
N LEU A 450 3.39 1.48 5.57
CA LEU A 450 4.77 1.27 5.95
C LEU A 450 4.83 0.52 7.28
N LEU A 451 5.38 -0.69 7.27
CA LEU A 451 5.64 -1.50 8.47
C LEU A 451 7.12 -1.37 8.82
N THR A 452 7.44 -0.74 9.94
CA THR A 452 8.82 -0.44 10.35
C THR A 452 8.96 -0.47 11.86
N GLU A 453 10.14 -0.83 12.38
CA GLU A 453 10.44 -0.81 13.83
C GLU A 453 9.50 -1.65 14.73
N ASN A 454 8.68 -2.55 14.18
CA ASN A 454 7.84 -3.43 15.01
C ASN A 454 8.68 -4.58 15.55
N SER A 455 8.31 -5.12 16.71
CA SER A 455 9.06 -6.21 17.31
C SER A 455 8.19 -7.39 17.75
N SER A 456 8.79 -8.57 17.69
CA SER A 456 8.19 -9.82 18.10
C SER A 456 9.11 -10.57 19.04
N SER A 457 8.59 -10.92 20.21
CA SER A 457 9.28 -11.74 21.20
C SER A 457 9.40 -13.22 20.80
N TYR A 458 8.77 -13.64 19.69
CA TYR A 458 8.91 -14.99 19.14
C TYR A 458 9.15 -14.99 17.62
N ILE A 459 8.16 -14.73 16.76
CA ILE A 459 8.31 -14.73 15.27
C ILE A 459 7.53 -13.59 14.60
N GLY A 460 7.97 -13.16 13.42
CA GLY A 460 7.24 -12.18 12.60
C GLY A 460 7.28 -10.78 13.20
N GLY A 461 8.37 -10.03 12.95
CA GLY A 461 8.50 -8.64 13.41
C GLY A 461 7.46 -7.75 12.73
N GLY A 462 7.48 -7.74 11.40
CA GLY A 462 6.48 -7.06 10.56
C GLY A 462 5.17 -7.82 10.53
N ILE A 463 5.15 -8.97 9.87
CA ILE A 463 3.95 -9.77 9.60
C ILE A 463 4.14 -11.21 10.12
N TRP A 464 3.11 -11.75 10.75
CA TRP A 464 2.99 -13.19 11.00
C TRP A 464 1.65 -13.73 10.48
N SER A 465 1.68 -14.89 9.82
CA SER A 465 0.47 -15.60 9.38
C SER A 465 0.42 -17.02 9.96
N CYS A 466 -0.74 -17.39 10.48
CA CYS A 466 -1.09 -18.76 10.88
C CYS A 466 -1.40 -19.64 9.64
N PRO A 467 -1.50 -20.98 9.81
CA PRO A 467 -1.80 -21.92 8.71
C PRO A 467 -3.06 -21.64 7.90
N THR A 468 -4.07 -20.99 8.48
CA THR A 468 -5.34 -20.72 7.82
C THR A 468 -5.42 -19.35 7.16
N GLY A 469 -4.40 -18.52 7.35
CA GLY A 469 -4.38 -17.17 6.81
C GLY A 469 -3.86 -17.08 5.38
N SER A 470 -3.87 -15.88 4.83
CA SER A 470 -3.16 -15.55 3.59
C SER A 470 -2.66 -14.11 3.63
N VAL A 471 -1.55 -13.85 2.94
CA VAL A 471 -1.00 -12.49 2.83
C VAL A 471 -0.76 -12.20 1.36
N LYS A 472 -1.51 -11.22 0.84
CA LYS A 472 -1.38 -10.74 -0.53
C LYS A 472 -0.81 -9.34 -0.50
N ILE A 473 0.40 -9.18 -1.05
CA ILE A 473 0.99 -7.87 -1.30
C ILE A 473 0.71 -7.51 -2.75
N ASN A 474 0.04 -6.38 -2.96
CA ASN A 474 -0.05 -5.75 -4.28
C ASN A 474 0.85 -4.51 -4.30
N MET A 475 1.16 -4.06 -5.51
CA MET A 475 2.02 -2.89 -5.72
C MET A 475 1.25 -1.57 -5.58
N ASN A 476 0.11 -1.43 -6.28
CA ASN A 476 -0.71 -0.23 -6.25
C ASN A 476 -1.30 -0.04 -4.85
N LYS A 477 -1.05 1.11 -4.23
CA LYS A 477 -1.34 1.38 -2.81
C LYS A 477 -0.84 0.29 -1.87
N GLY A 478 0.29 -0.33 -2.20
CA GLY A 478 0.81 -1.50 -1.52
C GLY A 478 1.39 -1.24 -0.13
N VAL A 479 2.37 -2.08 0.22
CA VAL A 479 3.08 -2.01 1.49
C VAL A 479 4.59 -2.03 1.29
N ALA A 480 5.32 -1.35 2.16
CA ALA A 480 6.73 -1.57 2.41
C ALA A 480 6.92 -2.20 3.80
N VAL A 481 7.54 -3.38 3.86
CA VAL A 481 7.88 -4.06 5.10
C VAL A 481 9.38 -3.97 5.27
N LEU A 482 9.84 -3.13 6.19
CA LEU A 482 11.26 -2.81 6.31
C LEU A 482 12.04 -3.82 7.16
N ALA A 483 13.35 -3.91 6.94
CA ALA A 483 14.26 -4.82 7.64
C ALA A 483 14.53 -4.41 9.10
N ASP A 484 14.08 -3.22 9.51
CA ASP A 484 14.19 -2.73 10.89
C ASP A 484 13.05 -3.24 11.81
N ASN A 485 12.09 -3.99 11.27
CA ASN A 485 11.27 -4.87 12.09
C ASN A 485 12.12 -6.03 12.65
N LYS A 486 11.82 -6.50 13.87
CA LYS A 486 12.66 -7.49 14.55
C LYS A 486 11.85 -8.64 15.14
N ALA A 487 12.21 -9.87 14.83
CA ALA A 487 11.72 -11.07 15.48
C ALA A 487 12.82 -11.77 16.28
N LYS A 488 12.46 -12.44 17.38
CA LYS A 488 13.46 -13.18 18.18
C LYS A 488 13.99 -14.44 17.48
N ARG A 489 13.13 -15.20 16.81
CA ARG A 489 13.52 -16.50 16.20
C ARG A 489 13.78 -16.41 14.70
N TYR A 490 12.81 -15.90 13.94
CA TYR A 490 12.90 -15.79 12.48
C TYR A 490 11.82 -14.86 11.94
N GLY A 491 12.03 -14.36 10.72
CA GLY A 491 11.10 -13.52 9.99
C GLY A 491 10.97 -12.13 10.59
N ASP A 492 12.01 -11.31 10.39
CA ASP A 492 11.97 -9.88 10.69
C ASP A 492 10.86 -9.20 9.88
N ALA A 493 10.72 -9.54 8.58
CA ALA A 493 9.67 -9.00 7.73
C ALA A 493 8.40 -9.84 7.76
N ILE A 494 8.47 -11.13 7.38
CA ILE A 494 7.32 -12.04 7.29
C ILE A 494 7.66 -13.36 7.99
N ALA A 495 6.73 -13.95 8.74
CA ALA A 495 6.91 -15.27 9.34
C ALA A 495 5.67 -16.15 9.26
N HIS A 496 5.90 -17.46 9.27
CA HIS A 496 4.86 -18.47 9.40
C HIS A 496 5.33 -19.62 10.30
N ASP A 497 4.45 -20.11 11.17
CA ASP A 497 4.59 -21.40 11.86
C ASP A 497 3.39 -22.29 11.57
N ASN A 498 3.64 -23.58 11.33
CA ASN A 498 2.62 -24.52 10.87
C ASN A 498 1.82 -25.17 12.01
N TYR A 499 2.20 -24.92 13.27
CA TYR A 499 1.68 -25.60 14.47
C TYR A 499 1.69 -27.14 14.39
N GLY A 500 2.60 -27.73 13.61
CA GLY A 500 2.64 -29.18 13.35
C GLY A 500 1.59 -29.68 12.35
N SER A 501 0.83 -28.79 11.71
CA SER A 501 -0.12 -29.11 10.64
C SER A 501 0.53 -29.09 9.24
N ALA A 502 -0.16 -29.64 8.23
CA ALA A 502 0.29 -29.63 6.84
C ALA A 502 -0.07 -28.35 6.05
N GLY A 503 -0.77 -27.38 6.68
CA GLY A 503 -1.21 -26.16 6.01
C GLY A 503 -0.10 -25.12 5.94
N SER A 504 0.24 -24.70 4.71
CA SER A 504 1.16 -23.57 4.46
C SER A 504 0.43 -22.47 3.69
N PRO A 505 0.29 -21.26 4.26
CA PRO A 505 -0.38 -20.15 3.60
C PRO A 505 0.47 -19.66 2.41
N GLU A 506 -0.22 -19.13 1.39
CA GLU A 506 0.43 -18.53 0.23
C GLU A 506 0.79 -17.08 0.53
N PHE A 507 2.04 -16.73 0.21
CA PHE A 507 2.54 -15.37 0.24
C PHE A 507 2.86 -14.94 -1.18
N LYS A 508 2.16 -13.90 -1.66
CA LYS A 508 2.47 -13.27 -2.93
C LYS A 508 3.45 -12.12 -2.68
N LEU A 509 4.71 -12.30 -3.08
CA LEU A 509 5.78 -11.31 -2.87
C LEU A 509 6.01 -10.52 -4.15
N GLU A 510 5.64 -9.23 -4.14
CA GLU A 510 5.87 -8.35 -5.28
C GLU A 510 7.35 -7.92 -5.35
N PRO A 511 7.91 -7.69 -6.55
CA PRO A 511 9.32 -7.33 -6.73
C PRO A 511 9.63 -5.86 -6.44
N ARG A 512 8.59 -5.09 -6.07
CA ARG A 512 8.66 -3.67 -5.71
C ARG A 512 7.72 -3.41 -4.56
N MET A 513 8.14 -2.54 -3.67
CA MET A 513 7.35 -2.12 -2.52
C MET A 513 6.60 -0.81 -2.79
N LEU A 514 5.87 -0.33 -1.78
CA LEU A 514 5.31 1.02 -1.76
C LEU A 514 6.38 2.05 -2.21
N GLY A 515 6.00 3.01 -3.05
CA GLY A 515 6.95 3.97 -3.64
C GLY A 515 7.57 3.52 -4.97
N GLY A 516 7.43 2.24 -5.34
CA GLY A 516 7.86 1.69 -6.63
C GLY A 516 9.31 1.23 -6.68
N GLY A 517 10.08 1.44 -5.61
CA GLY A 517 11.44 0.94 -5.45
C GLY A 517 11.50 -0.59 -5.41
N LYS A 518 12.60 -1.16 -5.93
CA LYS A 518 12.85 -2.60 -5.84
C LYS A 518 12.96 -3.06 -4.38
N ILE A 519 12.45 -4.27 -4.12
CA ILE A 519 12.58 -4.98 -2.86
C ILE A 519 12.90 -6.44 -3.15
N ASP A 520 13.93 -6.93 -2.49
CA ASP A 520 14.32 -8.34 -2.50
C ASP A 520 13.85 -9.02 -1.22
N TRP A 521 13.61 -10.34 -1.31
CA TRP A 521 13.11 -11.15 -0.21
C TRP A 521 13.98 -12.36 -0.02
N PHE A 522 14.57 -12.50 1.16
CA PHE A 522 15.50 -13.59 1.49
C PHE A 522 15.01 -14.39 2.70
N ASP A 523 15.40 -15.66 2.75
CA ASP A 523 15.16 -16.53 3.90
C ASP A 523 15.82 -15.96 5.16
N ASP A 524 15.05 -15.91 6.25
CA ASP A 524 15.47 -15.33 7.53
C ASP A 524 15.19 -16.28 8.69
N GLY A 525 15.70 -17.50 8.55
CA GLY A 525 15.66 -18.55 9.56
C GLY A 525 14.38 -19.39 9.55
N GLY A 526 14.30 -20.29 10.54
CA GLY A 526 13.27 -21.32 10.63
C GLY A 526 13.85 -22.71 10.89
N ASP A 527 15.02 -22.98 10.31
CA ASP A 527 15.85 -24.14 10.61
C ASP A 527 16.74 -23.86 11.83
N PRO A 528 16.58 -24.58 12.96
CA PRO A 528 17.43 -24.40 14.14
C PRO A 528 18.93 -24.67 13.90
N GLN A 529 19.28 -25.34 12.79
CA GLN A 529 20.67 -25.68 12.44
C GLN A 529 21.32 -24.64 11.52
N LYS A 530 20.56 -23.70 10.95
CA LYS A 530 21.08 -22.64 10.09
C LYS A 530 21.07 -21.31 10.82
N PRO A 531 22.09 -20.44 10.58
CA PRO A 531 21.99 -19.07 11.02
C PRO A 531 20.81 -18.37 10.34
N ARG A 532 20.38 -17.24 10.90
CA ARG A 532 19.49 -16.31 10.22
C ARG A 532 20.19 -15.65 9.03
N TYR A 533 19.46 -14.80 8.33
CA TYR A 533 19.95 -14.07 7.16
C TYR A 533 21.36 -13.49 7.35
N ASP A 534 22.21 -13.69 6.35
CA ASP A 534 23.57 -13.17 6.25
C ASP A 534 23.69 -12.37 4.95
N ALA A 535 23.90 -11.05 5.07
CA ALA A 535 24.02 -10.17 3.90
C ALA A 535 25.21 -10.53 2.99
N ALA A 536 26.25 -11.21 3.52
CA ALA A 536 27.36 -11.67 2.69
C ALA A 536 27.00 -12.92 1.85
N ASN A 537 26.00 -13.69 2.28
CA ASN A 537 25.53 -14.91 1.64
C ASN A 537 23.99 -14.98 1.69
N PRO A 538 23.29 -14.06 1.00
CA PRO A 538 21.86 -13.82 1.20
C PRO A 538 20.95 -14.98 0.77
N GLY A 539 21.48 -15.92 -0.01
CA GLY A 539 20.71 -17.05 -0.53
C GLY A 539 19.83 -16.67 -1.73
N ASP A 540 18.75 -17.42 -1.92
CA ASP A 540 17.84 -17.22 -3.04
C ASP A 540 16.94 -16.00 -2.82
N ASN A 541 16.82 -15.15 -3.85
CA ASN A 541 15.86 -14.05 -3.85
C ASN A 541 14.46 -14.55 -4.28
N HIS A 542 13.44 -14.18 -3.51
CA HIS A 542 12.05 -14.56 -3.72
C HIS A 542 11.15 -13.45 -4.28
N ALA A 543 11.71 -12.29 -4.65
CA ALA A 543 11.00 -11.21 -5.30
C ALA A 543 10.22 -11.67 -6.55
N GLY A 544 8.95 -11.26 -6.65
CA GLY A 544 8.06 -11.61 -7.77
C GLY A 544 7.50 -13.04 -7.74
N LYS A 545 7.72 -13.80 -6.66
CA LYS A 545 7.27 -15.20 -6.55
C LYS A 545 6.09 -15.34 -5.58
N THR A 546 5.26 -16.35 -5.82
CA THR A 546 4.35 -16.88 -4.80
C THR A 546 5.07 -18.00 -4.06
N ILE A 547 5.19 -17.86 -2.74
CA ILE A 547 5.91 -18.83 -1.90
C ILE A 547 4.99 -19.46 -0.86
N LYS A 548 5.42 -20.60 -0.33
CA LYS A 548 4.83 -21.27 0.83
C LYS A 548 5.91 -21.41 1.88
N LEU A 549 5.63 -20.89 3.07
CA LEU A 549 6.53 -21.01 4.22
C LEU A 549 6.07 -22.19 5.09
N SER A 550 7.01 -22.81 5.80
CA SER A 550 6.73 -23.86 6.80
C SER A 550 7.74 -23.71 7.94
N ASN A 551 7.28 -23.21 9.09
CA ASN A 551 8.14 -22.86 10.23
C ASN A 551 9.35 -22.01 9.84
N ALA A 552 9.13 -21.00 8.99
CA ALA A 552 10.17 -20.18 8.39
C ALA A 552 9.74 -18.72 8.30
N GLY A 553 10.69 -17.83 8.06
CA GLY A 553 10.42 -16.41 7.84
C GLY A 553 11.35 -15.79 6.82
N MET A 554 11.01 -14.57 6.42
CA MET A 554 11.71 -13.77 5.43
C MET A 554 12.17 -12.45 6.02
N ILE A 555 13.25 -11.92 5.45
CA ILE A 555 13.69 -10.53 5.60
C ILE A 555 13.62 -9.84 4.24
N SER A 556 13.40 -8.53 4.26
CA SER A 556 13.45 -7.68 3.08
C SER A 556 14.82 -7.03 2.94
N ASP A 557 15.24 -6.80 1.70
CA ASP A 557 16.44 -6.03 1.37
C ASP A 557 16.13 -5.03 0.25
N TYR A 558 16.71 -3.83 0.32
CA TYR A 558 16.35 -2.70 -0.53
C TYR A 558 17.40 -1.58 -0.44
N THR A 559 17.37 -0.67 -1.41
CA THR A 559 18.23 0.52 -1.41
C THR A 559 17.66 1.66 -0.54
N ASP A 560 18.51 2.62 -0.18
CA ASP A 560 18.07 3.82 0.54
C ASP A 560 17.04 4.64 -0.26
N ASP A 561 17.18 4.72 -1.58
CA ASP A 561 16.21 5.40 -2.47
C ASP A 561 14.86 4.67 -2.50
N SER A 562 14.87 3.33 -2.54
CA SER A 562 13.66 2.52 -2.38
C SER A 562 13.00 2.81 -1.03
N LYS A 563 13.77 2.82 0.07
CA LYS A 563 13.25 3.16 1.41
C LYS A 563 12.69 4.58 1.44
N ALA A 564 13.39 5.57 0.89
CA ALA A 564 12.98 6.96 0.88
C ALA A 564 11.66 7.17 0.14
N THR A 565 11.49 6.55 -1.03
CA THR A 565 10.23 6.62 -1.79
C THR A 565 9.08 5.93 -1.08
N ALA A 566 9.33 4.79 -0.40
CA ALA A 566 8.32 4.14 0.44
C ALA A 566 7.86 5.03 1.60
N HIS A 567 8.79 5.73 2.28
CA HIS A 567 8.44 6.70 3.32
C HIS A 567 7.64 7.88 2.78
N LYS A 568 7.96 8.37 1.57
CA LYS A 568 7.28 9.51 0.94
C LYS A 568 5.83 9.18 0.55
N ASP A 569 5.60 7.96 0.08
CA ASP A 569 4.27 7.48 -0.35
C ASP A 569 3.46 6.81 0.80
N ALA A 570 4.06 6.61 1.97
CA ALA A 570 3.35 6.07 3.13
C ALA A 570 2.26 7.03 3.62
N LYS A 571 1.02 6.53 3.65
CA LYS A 571 -0.12 7.22 4.29
C LYS A 571 -0.49 6.57 5.62
N LEU A 572 -0.30 5.26 5.74
CA LEU A 572 -0.44 4.51 6.98
C LEU A 572 0.92 4.06 7.47
N ILE A 573 1.24 4.36 8.74
CA ILE A 573 2.48 3.90 9.37
C ILE A 573 2.13 2.96 10.52
N ILE A 574 2.65 1.74 10.48
CA ILE A 574 2.52 0.74 11.53
C ILE A 574 3.90 0.51 12.12
N ARG A 575 4.17 1.04 13.32
CA ARG A 575 5.52 1.00 13.88
C ARG A 575 5.60 0.77 15.38
N LYS A 576 6.72 0.24 15.86
CA LYS A 576 6.99 0.02 17.30
C LYS A 576 5.93 -0.79 18.04
N ASN A 577 5.07 -1.50 17.31
CA ASN A 577 4.11 -2.39 17.92
C ASN A 577 4.82 -3.68 18.32
N THR A 578 4.33 -4.31 19.38
CA THR A 578 4.99 -5.44 20.00
C THR A 578 4.05 -6.62 20.18
N ALA A 579 4.54 -7.83 19.87
CA ALA A 579 3.76 -9.04 20.05
C ALA A 579 4.63 -10.26 20.39
N GLN A 580 4.01 -11.41 20.67
CA GLN A 580 4.71 -12.69 20.52
C GLN A 580 4.72 -13.12 19.06
N ARG A 581 3.65 -12.82 18.30
CA ARG A 581 3.55 -13.15 16.88
C ARG A 581 2.99 -11.98 16.10
N GLY A 582 3.73 -11.51 15.09
CA GLY A 582 3.28 -10.40 14.25
C GLY A 582 3.28 -9.10 15.03
N GLY A 583 4.46 -8.49 15.21
CA GLY A 583 4.59 -7.21 15.92
C GLY A 583 3.71 -6.15 15.26
N GLY A 584 3.89 -5.94 13.95
CA GLY A 584 3.03 -5.07 13.15
C GLY A 584 1.65 -5.67 12.89
N VAL A 585 1.62 -6.78 12.15
CA VAL A 585 0.38 -7.46 11.74
C VAL A 585 0.45 -8.96 12.06
N GLY A 586 -0.56 -9.47 12.75
CA GLY A 586 -0.76 -10.91 12.97
C GLY A 586 -2.04 -11.37 12.27
N THR A 587 -2.06 -12.58 11.73
CA THR A 587 -3.27 -13.06 11.04
C THR A 587 -3.51 -14.56 11.15
N ASN A 588 -4.74 -14.92 11.48
CA ASN A 588 -5.35 -16.23 11.19
C ASN A 588 -6.24 -16.19 9.94
N GLY A 589 -6.54 -14.98 9.46
CA GLY A 589 -7.36 -14.69 8.29
C GLY A 589 -6.55 -14.17 7.11
N ASN A 590 -7.20 -13.38 6.27
CA ASN A 590 -6.59 -12.82 5.08
C ASN A 590 -6.15 -11.38 5.34
N VAL A 591 -4.99 -11.01 4.80
CA VAL A 591 -4.54 -9.62 4.75
C VAL A 591 -4.24 -9.30 3.30
N VAL A 592 -4.88 -8.24 2.81
CA VAL A 592 -4.65 -7.72 1.47
C VAL A 592 -4.04 -6.33 1.60
N PHE A 593 -2.80 -6.20 1.14
CA PHE A 593 -2.14 -4.91 1.02
C PHE A 593 -2.33 -4.37 -0.39
N GLY A 594 -2.91 -3.17 -0.49
CA GLY A 594 -3.13 -2.48 -1.75
C GLY A 594 -4.13 -3.16 -2.70
N GLU A 595 -4.19 -2.64 -3.91
CA GLU A 595 -5.15 -3.00 -4.95
C GLU A 595 -4.44 -3.67 -6.14
N GLU A 596 -5.16 -4.49 -6.91
CA GLU A 596 -4.62 -5.06 -8.15
C GLU A 596 -4.48 -3.99 -9.26
N GLY A 597 -3.59 -4.24 -10.22
CA GLY A 597 -3.34 -3.33 -11.34
C GLY A 597 -2.45 -2.14 -10.99
N GLY A 598 -2.55 -1.06 -11.76
CA GLY A 598 -1.81 0.19 -11.54
C GLY A 598 -0.31 0.12 -11.87
N THR A 599 0.11 -0.87 -12.67
CA THR A 599 1.51 -1.05 -13.09
C THR A 599 1.67 -1.08 -14.60
N PHE A 600 2.83 -0.65 -15.10
CA PHE A 600 3.19 -0.70 -16.51
C PHE A 600 4.65 -1.11 -16.72
N ASP A 601 5.00 -1.54 -17.93
CA ASP A 601 6.38 -1.86 -18.32
C ASP A 601 7.01 -0.75 -19.16
N VAL A 602 8.33 -0.60 -19.09
CA VAL A 602 9.11 0.26 -19.99
C VAL A 602 10.11 -0.58 -20.77
N ASP A 603 10.08 -0.49 -22.09
CA ASP A 603 11.14 -0.98 -22.96
C ASP A 603 12.02 0.20 -23.39
N LEU A 604 13.34 0.03 -23.28
CA LEU A 604 14.35 1.00 -23.69
C LEU A 604 15.16 0.41 -24.85
N THR A 605 15.32 1.20 -25.91
CA THR A 605 16.26 0.89 -26.99
C THR A 605 17.38 1.93 -27.02
N LYS A 606 18.61 1.49 -27.16
CA LYS A 606 19.74 2.37 -27.39
C LYS A 606 20.01 2.50 -28.88
N ASN A 607 19.97 3.74 -29.36
CA ASN A 607 20.29 4.09 -30.72
C ASN A 607 21.71 4.67 -30.78
N TRP A 608 22.47 4.22 -31.76
CA TRP A 608 23.73 4.84 -32.11
C TRP A 608 23.49 5.70 -33.34
N VAL A 609 23.97 6.94 -33.33
CA VAL A 609 23.81 7.88 -34.44
C VAL A 609 25.17 8.46 -34.80
N PHE A 610 25.43 8.71 -36.08
CA PHE A 610 26.62 9.46 -36.45
C PHE A 610 26.43 10.95 -36.14
N ALA A 611 27.51 11.64 -35.82
CA ALA A 611 27.51 13.09 -35.70
C ALA A 611 27.04 13.75 -37.01
N GLU A 612 26.36 14.89 -36.90
CA GLU A 612 25.88 15.65 -38.06
C GLU A 612 27.03 15.95 -39.05
N GLY A 613 26.83 15.60 -40.32
CA GLY A 613 27.81 15.81 -41.40
C GLY A 613 28.66 14.59 -41.76
N PHE A 614 28.56 13.47 -41.03
CA PHE A 614 29.18 12.20 -41.45
C PHE A 614 28.39 11.59 -42.61
N ASN A 615 28.88 11.77 -43.84
CA ASN A 615 28.23 11.30 -45.06
C ASN A 615 29.05 10.17 -45.69
N ASN A 616 28.66 8.91 -45.47
CA ASN A 616 29.26 7.76 -46.15
C ASN A 616 28.26 7.14 -47.14
N THR A 617 28.19 7.69 -48.34
CA THR A 617 27.33 7.22 -49.44
C THR A 617 27.91 6.03 -50.20
N SER A 618 29.13 5.58 -49.89
CA SER A 618 29.89 4.66 -50.74
C SER A 618 29.67 3.16 -50.47
N ILE A 619 28.94 2.76 -49.40
CA ILE A 619 28.94 1.37 -48.90
C ILE A 619 27.54 0.78 -48.62
N GLY A 620 26.49 1.26 -49.30
CA GLY A 620 25.19 0.57 -49.36
C GLY A 620 24.60 0.12 -48.01
N GLY A 621 24.34 1.02 -47.07
CA GLY A 621 23.57 0.72 -45.85
C GLY A 621 24.26 -0.13 -44.76
N TYR A 622 25.43 -0.71 -45.03
CA TYR A 622 26.16 -1.57 -44.07
C TYR A 622 27.15 -0.82 -43.17
N ASN A 623 27.36 0.48 -43.42
CA ASN A 623 28.11 1.36 -42.53
C ASN A 623 27.19 2.11 -41.56
N SER A 624 26.16 1.45 -41.02
CA SER A 624 25.26 2.07 -40.04
C SER A 624 25.92 2.08 -38.65
N PRO A 625 25.58 3.04 -37.77
CA PRO A 625 26.00 3.02 -36.38
C PRO A 625 25.66 1.69 -35.68
N ASP A 626 24.55 1.04 -36.06
CA ASP A 626 24.15 -0.27 -35.55
C ASP A 626 25.13 -1.38 -35.96
N ALA A 627 25.72 -1.33 -37.16
CA ALA A 627 26.73 -2.29 -37.59
C ALA A 627 28.04 -2.12 -36.80
N LEU A 628 28.42 -0.87 -36.50
CA LEU A 628 29.57 -0.58 -35.63
C LEU A 628 29.31 -1.02 -34.19
N ALA A 629 28.12 -0.75 -33.65
CA ALA A 629 27.76 -1.16 -32.31
C ALA A 629 27.69 -2.69 -32.16
N LYS A 630 27.44 -3.44 -33.24
CA LYS A 630 27.52 -4.91 -33.26
C LYS A 630 28.94 -5.46 -33.21
N LEU A 631 29.94 -4.70 -33.68
CA LEU A 631 31.35 -5.08 -33.57
C LEU A 631 31.84 -5.05 -32.12
N THR A 632 31.21 -4.21 -31.29
CA THR A 632 31.60 -3.96 -29.91
C THR A 632 30.93 -4.91 -28.93
N LYS A 633 31.41 -6.16 -28.87
CA LYS A 633 30.81 -7.24 -28.04
C LYS A 633 31.04 -7.09 -26.53
N ASP A 634 32.03 -6.29 -26.13
CA ASP A 634 32.46 -6.15 -24.74
C ASP A 634 31.90 -4.89 -24.05
N LYS A 635 31.28 -3.96 -24.80
CA LYS A 635 30.67 -2.76 -24.20
C LYS A 635 29.42 -3.11 -23.42
N VAL A 636 29.40 -2.66 -22.18
CA VAL A 636 28.23 -2.66 -21.30
C VAL A 636 27.89 -1.22 -20.96
N ILE A 637 26.62 -0.86 -21.10
CA ILE A 637 26.09 0.43 -20.67
C ILE A 637 25.33 0.22 -19.37
N ASP A 638 25.74 0.97 -18.34
CA ASP A 638 25.04 1.05 -17.06
C ASP A 638 23.89 2.05 -17.15
N LEU A 639 22.70 1.60 -16.75
CA LEU A 639 21.46 2.36 -16.77
C LEU A 639 20.90 2.46 -15.36
N GLU A 640 20.29 3.62 -15.08
CA GLU A 640 19.56 3.85 -13.84
C GLU A 640 18.16 4.37 -14.17
N LEU A 641 17.15 3.63 -13.71
CA LEU A 641 15.76 4.09 -13.70
C LEU A 641 15.57 5.04 -12.51
N VAL A 642 15.16 6.26 -12.80
CA VAL A 642 15.01 7.33 -11.83
C VAL A 642 13.55 7.73 -11.71
N ARG A 643 13.01 7.75 -10.50
CA ARG A 643 11.76 8.43 -10.18
C ARG A 643 12.05 9.89 -9.83
N VAL A 644 11.32 10.80 -10.44
CA VAL A 644 11.45 12.24 -10.24
C VAL A 644 10.27 12.74 -9.40
N ASN A 645 10.55 13.49 -8.34
CA ASN A 645 9.54 14.10 -7.50
C ASN A 645 9.95 15.52 -7.12
N GLY A 646 9.46 16.52 -7.87
CA GLY A 646 9.94 17.90 -7.73
C GLY A 646 11.40 18.01 -8.16
N SER A 647 12.26 18.50 -7.26
CA SER A 647 13.71 18.54 -7.44
C SER A 647 14.42 17.25 -7.03
N ASP A 648 13.71 16.31 -6.37
CA ASP A 648 14.31 15.08 -5.86
C ASP A 648 14.35 14.01 -6.97
N GLU A 649 15.46 13.29 -7.06
CA GLU A 649 15.66 12.14 -7.95
C GLU A 649 16.01 10.90 -7.11
N PHE A 650 15.32 9.79 -7.36
CA PHE A 650 15.51 8.51 -6.65
C PHE A 650 15.81 7.40 -7.66
N VAL A 651 16.94 6.71 -7.50
CA VAL A 651 17.32 5.57 -8.33
C VAL A 651 16.59 4.31 -7.85
N LEU A 652 15.62 3.85 -8.64
CA LEU A 652 14.76 2.71 -8.27
C LEU A 652 15.30 1.35 -8.72
N GLU A 653 16.07 1.34 -9.80
CA GLU A 653 16.63 0.13 -10.40
C GLU A 653 17.84 0.48 -11.26
N LYS A 654 18.88 -0.34 -11.15
CA LYS A 654 19.98 -0.36 -12.11
C LYS A 654 19.79 -1.51 -13.10
N ALA A 655 20.18 -1.28 -14.35
CA ALA A 655 20.16 -2.28 -15.40
C ALA A 655 21.40 -2.12 -16.29
N GLU A 656 21.72 -3.15 -17.04
CA GLU A 656 22.80 -3.13 -18.02
C GLU A 656 22.24 -3.43 -19.41
N MET A 657 22.86 -2.87 -20.45
CA MET A 657 22.62 -3.27 -21.83
C MET A 657 23.91 -3.39 -22.63
N SER A 658 23.92 -4.23 -23.66
CA SER A 658 25.08 -4.45 -24.53
C SER A 658 24.66 -4.89 -25.92
N ALA A 659 25.62 -5.10 -26.81
CA ALA A 659 25.37 -5.76 -28.09
C ALA A 659 24.74 -7.17 -27.92
N LYS A 660 25.00 -7.87 -26.80
CA LYS A 660 24.40 -9.19 -26.51
C LYS A 660 22.90 -9.11 -26.19
N THR A 661 22.42 -7.97 -25.72
CA THR A 661 20.99 -7.73 -25.45
C THR A 661 20.31 -7.00 -26.60
N ASP A 662 20.93 -6.98 -27.80
CA ASP A 662 20.51 -6.18 -28.94
C ASP A 662 20.29 -4.70 -28.59
N TRP A 663 21.10 -4.15 -27.67
CA TRP A 663 20.99 -2.76 -27.20
C TRP A 663 19.61 -2.43 -26.63
N LYS A 664 18.95 -3.43 -26.04
CA LYS A 664 17.65 -3.29 -25.38
C LYS A 664 17.77 -3.56 -23.88
N ALA A 665 16.94 -2.86 -23.12
CA ALA A 665 16.68 -3.10 -21.72
C ALA A 665 15.18 -2.96 -21.45
N SER A 666 14.71 -3.52 -20.33
CA SER A 666 13.33 -3.34 -19.92
C SER A 666 13.21 -3.19 -18.40
N PHE A 667 12.40 -2.24 -17.97
CA PHE A 667 12.03 -2.05 -16.57
C PHE A 667 10.59 -2.52 -16.40
N LYS A 668 10.40 -3.51 -15.53
CA LYS A 668 9.12 -4.19 -15.39
C LYS A 668 8.34 -3.72 -14.16
N ARG A 669 7.01 -3.75 -14.28
CA ARG A 669 6.05 -3.50 -13.19
C ARG A 669 6.26 -2.17 -12.47
N LEU A 670 6.42 -1.06 -13.19
CA LEU A 670 6.52 0.27 -12.58
C LEU A 670 5.16 0.79 -12.13
N LEU A 671 5.10 1.53 -11.01
CA LEU A 671 3.86 2.14 -10.54
C LEU A 671 3.44 3.29 -11.46
N ALA A 672 2.19 3.30 -11.92
CA ALA A 672 1.67 4.41 -12.74
C ALA A 672 1.40 5.67 -11.89
N LYS A 673 0.94 5.48 -10.64
CA LYS A 673 0.52 6.54 -9.73
C LYS A 673 1.15 6.39 -8.36
N ASP A 674 1.33 7.53 -7.69
CA ASP A 674 1.71 7.59 -6.27
C ASP A 674 0.50 7.33 -5.37
N SER A 675 0.73 7.36 -4.05
CA SER A 675 -0.28 7.15 -3.02
C SER A 675 -1.41 8.17 -3.00
N ASP A 676 -1.20 9.36 -3.58
CA ASP A 676 -2.20 10.43 -3.70
C ASP A 676 -2.99 10.33 -5.02
N GLY A 677 -2.63 9.36 -5.87
CA GLY A 677 -3.26 9.13 -7.17
C GLY A 677 -2.66 9.98 -8.31
N ASN A 678 -1.56 10.69 -8.07
CA ASN A 678 -0.89 11.48 -9.09
C ASN A 678 0.01 10.60 -9.97
N PRO A 679 0.13 10.87 -11.28
CA PRO A 679 1.06 10.14 -12.14
C PRO A 679 2.52 10.26 -11.66
N ILE A 680 3.25 9.15 -11.66
CA ILE A 680 4.69 9.15 -11.34
C ILE A 680 5.50 9.48 -12.59
N THR A 681 6.42 10.44 -12.45
CA THR A 681 7.39 10.81 -13.50
C THR A 681 8.66 9.97 -13.37
N TYR A 682 9.07 9.36 -14.48
CA TYR A 682 10.28 8.57 -14.60
C TYR A 682 11.23 9.17 -15.64
N LYS A 683 12.53 8.91 -15.47
CA LYS A 683 13.59 9.10 -16.46
C LYS A 683 14.50 7.90 -16.41
N ILE A 684 15.20 7.61 -17.50
CA ILE A 684 16.30 6.65 -17.50
C ILE A 684 17.58 7.41 -17.82
N ARG A 685 18.65 7.17 -17.05
CA ARG A 685 19.96 7.76 -17.30
C ARG A 685 21.01 6.70 -17.58
N GLU A 686 21.88 7.00 -18.53
CA GLU A 686 23.12 6.29 -18.83
C GLU A 686 24.29 7.02 -18.16
N ASN A 687 25.18 6.30 -17.49
CA ASN A 687 26.46 6.86 -17.07
C ASN A 687 27.47 6.80 -18.21
N ILE A 688 27.84 7.95 -18.77
CA ILE A 688 28.85 8.11 -19.82
C ILE A 688 30.20 8.60 -19.28
N GLY A 689 30.29 8.88 -17.98
CA GLY A 689 31.50 9.35 -17.33
C GLY A 689 32.41 8.21 -16.84
N THR A 690 33.36 8.57 -15.97
CA THR A 690 34.22 7.61 -15.27
C THR A 690 33.70 7.38 -13.85
N ALA A 691 34.15 6.32 -13.17
CA ALA A 691 33.76 6.07 -11.77
C ALA A 691 34.04 7.27 -10.84
N ASP A 692 35.14 7.98 -11.07
CA ASP A 692 35.54 9.15 -10.26
C ASP A 692 34.86 10.46 -10.67
N LYS A 693 34.34 10.51 -11.91
CA LYS A 693 33.65 11.67 -12.49
C LYS A 693 32.48 11.17 -13.34
N PRO A 694 31.36 10.81 -12.70
CA PRO A 694 30.18 10.35 -13.43
C PRO A 694 29.60 11.52 -14.23
N GLU A 695 29.12 11.21 -15.43
CA GLU A 695 28.44 12.12 -16.33
C GLU A 695 27.25 11.37 -16.90
N TYR A 696 26.08 12.00 -16.97
CA TYR A 696 24.84 11.29 -17.28
C TYR A 696 24.15 11.84 -18.51
N LYS A 697 23.72 10.92 -19.39
CA LYS A 697 22.75 11.21 -20.45
C LYS A 697 21.39 10.66 -20.07
N TYR A 698 20.34 11.41 -20.35
CA TYR A 698 18.98 11.09 -19.94
C TYR A 698 18.08 10.83 -21.14
N THR A 699 17.08 9.98 -20.94
CA THR A 699 15.87 10.02 -21.75
C THR A 699 15.05 11.28 -21.41
N ASP A 700 14.12 11.63 -22.28
CA ASP A 700 13.01 12.50 -21.87
C ASP A 700 12.27 11.88 -20.68
N ALA A 701 11.73 12.74 -19.83
CA ALA A 701 10.86 12.31 -18.74
C ALA A 701 9.55 11.77 -19.29
N PHE A 702 9.03 10.71 -18.69
CA PHE A 702 7.77 10.10 -19.09
C PHE A 702 6.93 9.73 -17.87
N THR A 703 5.62 9.69 -18.08
CA THR A 703 4.61 9.27 -17.10
C THR A 703 3.73 8.20 -17.73
N ALA A 704 3.36 7.17 -17.00
CA ALA A 704 2.30 6.27 -17.44
C ALA A 704 0.91 6.81 -17.10
N ASN A 705 -0.08 6.33 -17.85
CA ASN A 705 -1.48 6.46 -17.48
C ASN A 705 -2.09 5.05 -17.39
N ASP A 706 -3.22 4.92 -16.70
CA ASP A 706 -3.85 3.62 -16.40
C ASP A 706 -4.32 2.84 -17.64
N GLN A 707 -4.26 3.42 -18.85
CA GLN A 707 -4.59 2.74 -20.11
C GLN A 707 -3.37 2.12 -20.80
N LEU A 708 -2.15 2.51 -20.40
CA LEU A 708 -0.92 2.02 -21.01
C LEU A 708 -0.33 0.91 -20.14
N GLU A 709 -0.40 -0.32 -20.64
CA GLU A 709 0.30 -1.46 -20.03
C GLU A 709 1.82 -1.39 -20.29
N LYS A 710 2.25 -0.61 -21.29
CA LYS A 710 3.64 -0.54 -21.74
C LYS A 710 4.01 0.79 -22.40
N ILE A 711 5.23 1.26 -22.13
CA ILE A 711 5.88 2.43 -22.76
C ILE A 711 7.15 1.97 -23.47
N SER A 712 7.43 2.56 -24.65
CA SER A 712 8.71 2.40 -25.35
C SER A 712 9.43 3.74 -25.40
N THR A 713 10.71 3.76 -25.03
CA THR A 713 11.56 4.96 -25.10
C THR A 713 12.95 4.61 -25.64
N SER A 714 13.75 5.63 -25.95
CA SER A 714 15.10 5.44 -26.48
C SER A 714 16.10 6.43 -25.93
N LEU A 715 17.36 6.00 -25.90
CA LEU A 715 18.51 6.86 -25.61
C LEU A 715 19.46 6.83 -26.81
N SER A 716 20.05 7.97 -27.15
CA SER A 716 20.94 8.08 -28.32
C SER A 716 22.35 8.52 -27.93
N ASN A 717 23.36 7.84 -28.49
CA ASN A 717 24.75 8.31 -28.47
C ASN A 717 25.24 8.65 -29.87
N GLU A 718 25.90 9.80 -29.97
CA GLU A 718 26.59 10.24 -31.17
C GLU A 718 27.99 9.59 -31.27
N ILE A 719 28.36 9.18 -32.47
CA ILE A 719 29.67 8.62 -32.81
C ILE A 719 30.27 9.44 -33.95
N ASN A 720 31.55 9.76 -33.84
CA ASN A 720 32.31 10.44 -34.90
C ASN A 720 33.67 9.76 -35.11
N PRO A 721 33.72 8.61 -35.83
CA PRO A 721 34.95 7.88 -36.03
C PRO A 721 35.79 8.50 -37.15
N GLU A 722 37.12 8.44 -37.02
CA GLU A 722 38.02 8.63 -38.18
C GLU A 722 37.70 7.59 -39.26
N THR A 723 38.00 7.88 -40.52
CA THR A 723 37.77 6.95 -41.64
C THR A 723 39.05 6.56 -42.36
N VAL A 724 39.03 5.38 -42.99
CA VAL A 724 40.08 4.82 -43.86
C VAL A 724 39.46 4.39 -45.20
N SER A 725 40.29 4.06 -46.20
CA SER A 725 39.85 3.38 -47.42
C SER A 725 40.47 1.98 -47.55
N VAL A 726 39.81 1.12 -48.33
CA VAL A 726 40.31 -0.21 -48.72
C VAL A 726 40.37 -0.25 -50.25
N SER A 727 41.57 -0.21 -50.83
CA SER A 727 41.79 -0.26 -52.28
C SER A 727 42.04 -1.70 -52.73
N LEU A 728 41.09 -2.28 -53.46
CA LEU A 728 41.12 -3.65 -53.97
C LEU A 728 41.53 -3.68 -55.44
N SER A 729 42.49 -4.54 -55.79
CA SER A 729 42.87 -4.83 -57.18
C SER A 729 42.99 -6.33 -57.42
N LYS A 730 42.53 -6.78 -58.60
CA LYS A 730 42.56 -8.17 -59.02
C LYS A 730 43.56 -8.37 -60.15
N GLN A 731 44.42 -9.38 -60.00
CA GLN A 731 45.32 -9.86 -61.04
C GLN A 731 44.98 -11.30 -61.42
N TRP A 732 45.03 -11.60 -62.71
CA TRP A 732 44.82 -12.93 -63.26
C TRP A 732 46.13 -13.45 -63.82
N VAL A 733 46.50 -14.69 -63.48
CA VAL A 733 47.70 -15.34 -64.00
C VAL A 733 47.43 -16.76 -64.49
N ASP A 734 48.25 -17.24 -65.43
CA ASP A 734 48.29 -18.65 -65.82
C ASP A 734 48.87 -19.55 -64.72
N HIS A 735 49.01 -20.85 -64.98
CA HIS A 735 49.49 -21.79 -63.97
C HIS A 735 50.99 -21.64 -63.67
N GLU A 736 51.73 -20.87 -64.48
CA GLU A 736 53.14 -20.50 -64.31
C GLU A 736 53.32 -19.15 -63.60
N GLY A 737 52.23 -18.42 -63.36
CA GLY A 737 52.25 -17.10 -62.71
C GLY A 737 52.39 -15.92 -63.67
N THR A 738 52.25 -16.12 -64.98
CA THR A 738 52.29 -15.06 -66.00
C THR A 738 50.93 -14.34 -66.08
N PRO A 739 50.89 -13.00 -66.11
CA PRO A 739 49.64 -12.26 -66.25
C PRO A 739 48.82 -12.65 -67.49
N LEU A 740 47.53 -12.92 -67.29
CA LEU A 740 46.57 -13.15 -68.37
C LEU A 740 46.07 -11.81 -68.92
N ALA A 741 45.99 -11.69 -70.24
CA ALA A 741 45.30 -10.58 -70.90
C ALA A 741 43.78 -10.71 -70.72
N ASP A 742 43.05 -9.59 -70.76
CA ASP A 742 41.61 -9.56 -70.49
C ASP A 742 40.78 -10.49 -71.40
N ASP A 743 41.17 -10.64 -72.67
CA ASP A 743 40.53 -11.54 -73.64
C ASP A 743 40.74 -13.05 -73.32
N LYS A 744 41.59 -13.36 -72.34
CA LYS A 744 41.91 -14.72 -71.86
C LYS A 744 41.31 -15.05 -70.50
N ILE A 745 40.61 -14.11 -69.86
CA ILE A 745 39.93 -14.33 -68.59
C ILE A 745 38.55 -14.96 -68.86
N PRO A 746 38.24 -16.15 -68.29
CA PRO A 746 37.05 -16.92 -68.67
C PRO A 746 35.76 -16.48 -67.95
N VAL A 747 35.78 -15.36 -67.22
CA VAL A 747 34.64 -14.82 -66.48
C VAL A 747 34.43 -13.35 -66.83
N ALA A 748 33.16 -12.93 -66.94
CA ALA A 748 32.81 -11.54 -67.23
C ALA A 748 33.01 -10.62 -66.01
N ASP A 749 32.81 -11.15 -64.80
CA ASP A 749 33.07 -10.48 -63.54
C ASP A 749 33.42 -11.47 -62.43
N VAL A 750 34.01 -10.97 -61.34
CA VAL A 750 34.17 -11.70 -60.08
C VAL A 750 33.70 -10.82 -58.92
N SER A 751 33.05 -11.44 -57.92
CA SER A 751 32.49 -10.73 -56.78
C SER A 751 33.39 -10.82 -55.55
N PHE A 752 33.52 -9.71 -54.82
CA PHE A 752 34.23 -9.61 -53.55
C PHE A 752 33.32 -9.06 -52.45
N GLN A 753 33.34 -9.69 -51.28
CA GLN A 753 32.62 -9.24 -50.09
C GLN A 753 33.60 -8.61 -49.10
N LEU A 754 33.34 -7.37 -48.66
CA LEU A 754 34.09 -6.73 -47.57
C LEU A 754 33.55 -7.17 -46.21
N PHE A 755 34.47 -7.48 -45.30
CA PHE A 755 34.18 -7.83 -43.91
C PHE A 755 34.95 -6.92 -42.94
N ALA A 756 34.35 -6.65 -41.78
CA ALA A 756 34.99 -6.00 -40.65
C ALA A 756 35.03 -6.93 -39.43
N ALA A 757 36.09 -6.80 -38.62
CA ALA A 757 36.22 -7.48 -37.34
C ALA A 757 37.02 -6.62 -36.35
N ILE A 758 36.79 -6.82 -35.05
CA ILE A 758 37.64 -6.30 -33.97
C ILE A 758 38.47 -7.46 -33.44
N LYS A 759 39.80 -7.31 -33.41
CA LYS A 759 40.75 -8.38 -33.00
C LYS A 759 40.52 -9.69 -33.81
N ASP A 760 40.76 -10.86 -33.22
CA ASP A 760 40.44 -12.17 -33.82
C ASP A 760 38.94 -12.52 -33.75
N GLY A 761 38.08 -11.51 -33.75
CA GLY A 761 36.63 -11.64 -33.63
C GLY A 761 35.95 -12.16 -34.90
N GLU A 762 34.65 -12.39 -34.77
CA GLU A 762 33.79 -12.79 -35.90
C GLU A 762 33.75 -11.70 -36.97
N LYS A 763 33.94 -12.10 -38.23
CA LYS A 763 33.82 -11.22 -39.39
C LYS A 763 32.35 -10.93 -39.69
N ILE A 764 31.97 -9.66 -39.75
CA ILE A 764 30.64 -9.25 -40.22
C ILE A 764 30.73 -8.62 -41.61
N LYS A 765 29.72 -8.85 -42.46
CA LYS A 765 29.62 -8.21 -43.78
C LYS A 765 29.33 -6.73 -43.60
N VAL A 766 30.14 -5.88 -44.22
CA VAL A 766 30.04 -4.41 -44.09
C VAL A 766 29.86 -3.69 -45.44
N SER A 767 29.54 -4.43 -46.50
CA SER A 767 29.18 -3.87 -47.82
C SER A 767 28.28 -4.85 -48.58
N ASP A 768 27.65 -4.37 -49.66
CA ASP A 768 27.22 -5.26 -50.73
C ASP A 768 28.45 -5.88 -51.44
N PRO A 769 28.33 -7.07 -52.03
CA PRO A 769 29.39 -7.63 -52.86
C PRO A 769 29.70 -6.72 -54.07
N VAL A 770 30.97 -6.42 -54.29
CA VAL A 770 31.42 -5.61 -55.42
C VAL A 770 31.91 -6.49 -56.56
N LYS A 771 31.57 -6.11 -57.80
CA LYS A 771 31.97 -6.85 -59.01
C LYS A 771 33.17 -6.18 -59.67
N LEU A 772 34.25 -6.94 -59.84
CA LEU A 772 35.43 -6.52 -60.62
C LEU A 772 35.35 -7.14 -62.01
N ASN A 773 35.66 -6.34 -63.03
CA ASN A 773 35.66 -6.75 -64.44
C ASN A 773 36.67 -5.89 -65.25
N ALA A 774 36.83 -6.21 -66.53
CA ALA A 774 37.75 -5.45 -67.38
C ALA A 774 37.39 -3.95 -67.50
N ALA A 775 36.10 -3.59 -67.44
CA ALA A 775 35.66 -2.20 -67.61
C ALA A 775 36.07 -1.29 -66.43
N ASN A 776 36.21 -1.85 -65.22
CA ASN A 776 36.74 -1.12 -64.06
C ASN A 776 38.23 -1.40 -63.79
N GLY A 777 38.93 -1.95 -64.79
CA GLY A 777 40.35 -2.29 -64.67
C GLY A 777 40.63 -3.30 -63.56
N TRP A 778 39.64 -4.17 -63.25
CA TRP A 778 39.71 -5.14 -62.18
C TRP A 778 40.05 -4.54 -60.81
N ALA A 779 39.57 -3.32 -60.53
CA ALA A 779 39.84 -2.60 -59.30
C ALA A 779 38.59 -1.94 -58.71
N HIS A 780 38.59 -1.75 -57.39
CA HIS A 780 37.56 -1.04 -56.65
C HIS A 780 38.15 -0.42 -55.39
N GLU A 781 37.57 0.69 -54.91
CA GLU A 781 37.97 1.31 -53.66
C GLU A 781 36.75 1.50 -52.75
N PHE A 782 36.83 0.95 -51.54
CA PHE A 782 35.87 1.22 -50.48
C PHE A 782 36.34 2.44 -49.69
N THR A 783 35.58 3.54 -49.68
CA THR A 783 35.95 4.80 -48.97
C THR A 783 35.05 5.06 -47.78
N GLY A 784 35.51 5.82 -46.80
CA GLY A 784 34.67 6.25 -45.66
C GLY A 784 34.45 5.17 -44.60
N LEU A 785 35.32 4.16 -44.56
CA LEU A 785 35.26 3.04 -43.64
C LEU A 785 35.71 3.48 -42.23
N PRO A 786 34.92 3.29 -41.17
CA PRO A 786 35.32 3.64 -39.82
C PRO A 786 36.62 2.96 -39.38
N LYS A 787 37.56 3.73 -38.86
CA LYS A 787 38.83 3.22 -38.35
C LYS A 787 38.67 2.48 -37.03
N SER A 788 37.67 2.86 -36.24
CA SER A 788 37.38 2.29 -34.94
C SER A 788 35.88 2.07 -34.70
N ASP A 789 35.57 1.18 -33.77
CA ASP A 789 34.20 0.96 -33.29
C ASP A 789 33.73 2.04 -32.29
N VAL A 790 32.58 1.80 -31.65
CA VAL A 790 31.94 2.75 -30.72
C VAL A 790 32.66 2.87 -29.37
N ASP A 791 33.69 2.05 -29.13
CA ASP A 791 34.59 2.06 -27.97
C ASP A 791 35.99 2.59 -28.31
N GLY A 792 36.24 2.90 -29.58
CA GLY A 792 37.56 3.31 -30.05
C GLY A 792 38.51 2.13 -30.34
N ASN A 793 38.02 0.88 -30.37
CA ASN A 793 38.83 -0.27 -30.78
C ASN A 793 39.04 -0.24 -32.29
N GLU A 794 40.26 -0.52 -32.75
CA GLU A 794 40.61 -0.52 -34.18
C GLU A 794 39.89 -1.64 -34.95
N ILE A 795 39.29 -1.28 -36.10
CA ILE A 795 38.62 -2.20 -37.02
C ILE A 795 39.60 -2.77 -38.04
N THR A 796 39.62 -4.10 -38.16
CA THR A 796 40.35 -4.81 -39.21
C THR A 796 39.41 -5.16 -40.37
N TYR A 797 39.78 -4.75 -41.58
CA TYR A 797 39.03 -5.05 -42.81
C TYR A 797 39.66 -6.20 -43.58
N THR A 798 38.83 -7.12 -44.07
CA THR A 798 39.25 -8.22 -44.96
C THR A 798 38.28 -8.36 -46.13
N VAL A 799 38.74 -8.92 -47.24
CA VAL A 799 37.86 -9.23 -48.38
C VAL A 799 37.86 -10.73 -48.63
N GLU A 800 36.72 -11.25 -49.07
CA GLU A 800 36.63 -12.63 -49.55
C GLU A 800 36.08 -12.63 -50.97
N GLU A 801 36.76 -13.37 -51.85
CA GLU A 801 36.39 -13.55 -53.25
C GLU A 801 35.41 -14.73 -53.38
N THR A 802 34.41 -14.60 -54.25
CA THR A 802 33.60 -15.76 -54.64
C THR A 802 34.47 -16.78 -55.36
N ALA A 803 34.49 -18.03 -54.87
CA ALA A 803 35.28 -19.11 -55.47
C ALA A 803 34.92 -19.32 -56.95
N LEU A 804 35.96 -19.49 -57.78
CA LEU A 804 35.81 -19.70 -59.23
C LEU A 804 36.37 -21.06 -59.62
N ASP A 805 35.58 -21.81 -60.38
CA ASP A 805 35.99 -23.12 -60.86
C ASP A 805 37.20 -23.00 -61.81
N GLY A 806 38.19 -23.87 -61.61
CA GLY A 806 39.44 -23.84 -62.38
C GLY A 806 40.43 -22.72 -62.01
N PHE A 807 40.26 -22.01 -60.88
CA PHE A 807 41.24 -21.05 -60.37
C PHE A 807 41.52 -21.26 -58.87
N THR A 808 42.74 -20.92 -58.44
CA THR A 808 43.10 -20.77 -57.03
C THR A 808 43.26 -19.29 -56.71
N SER A 809 42.56 -18.81 -55.67
CA SER A 809 42.59 -17.42 -55.22
C SER A 809 43.58 -17.23 -54.06
N GLU A 810 44.40 -16.19 -54.15
CA GLU A 810 45.28 -15.71 -53.09
C GLU A 810 44.99 -14.23 -52.85
N VAL A 811 44.82 -13.81 -51.59
CA VAL A 811 44.57 -12.41 -51.22
C VAL A 811 45.68 -11.93 -50.29
N ALA A 812 46.37 -10.86 -50.69
CA ALA A 812 47.42 -10.22 -49.91
C ALA A 812 46.97 -8.82 -49.42
N TYR A 813 47.42 -8.45 -48.22
CA TYR A 813 47.03 -7.23 -47.51
C TYR A 813 48.26 -6.40 -47.17
N GLU A 814 48.21 -5.09 -47.43
CA GLU A 814 49.29 -4.14 -47.16
C GLU A 814 48.71 -2.87 -46.52
N LYS A 815 49.11 -2.56 -45.27
CA LYS A 815 48.66 -1.35 -44.55
C LYS A 815 49.53 -0.15 -44.98
N THR A 816 48.90 0.95 -45.34
CA THR A 816 49.55 2.21 -45.76
C THR A 816 48.99 3.40 -44.96
N ASP A 817 49.64 4.55 -45.06
CA ASP A 817 49.15 5.80 -44.44
C ASP A 817 47.80 6.27 -45.02
N ALA A 818 47.47 5.85 -46.25
CA ALA A 818 46.22 6.20 -46.93
C ALA A 818 45.06 5.21 -46.68
N GLY A 819 45.33 4.03 -46.11
CA GLY A 819 44.35 2.95 -45.95
C GLY A 819 44.93 1.55 -46.15
N LEU A 820 44.07 0.58 -46.43
CA LEU A 820 44.43 -0.83 -46.67
C LEU A 820 44.46 -1.13 -48.18
N VAL A 821 45.60 -1.57 -48.69
CA VAL A 821 45.72 -2.05 -50.08
C VAL A 821 45.54 -3.57 -50.09
N VAL A 822 44.63 -4.06 -50.94
CA VAL A 822 44.29 -5.46 -51.11
C VAL A 822 44.56 -5.90 -52.54
N LYS A 823 45.41 -6.93 -52.68
CA LYS A 823 45.78 -7.51 -53.97
C LYS A 823 45.29 -8.96 -54.02
N ALA A 824 44.27 -9.20 -54.83
CA ALA A 824 43.75 -10.55 -55.08
C ALA A 824 44.36 -11.11 -56.37
N LYS A 825 44.82 -12.36 -56.34
CA LYS A 825 45.44 -13.04 -57.48
C LYS A 825 44.73 -14.36 -57.73
N ASN A 826 44.23 -14.55 -58.96
CA ASN A 826 43.72 -15.85 -59.39
C ASN A 826 44.73 -16.53 -60.31
N THR A 827 45.15 -17.73 -59.92
CA THR A 827 46.03 -18.59 -60.71
C THR A 827 45.21 -19.66 -61.38
N LYS A 828 45.25 -19.73 -62.72
CA LYS A 828 44.53 -20.74 -63.48
C LYS A 828 45.04 -22.13 -63.10
N ALA A 829 44.13 -23.05 -62.78
CA ALA A 829 44.48 -24.42 -62.44
C ALA A 829 45.22 -25.09 -63.61
N LYS A 830 46.29 -25.83 -63.30
CA LYS A 830 47.03 -26.60 -64.29
C LYS A 830 46.10 -27.60 -64.98
N PRO A 831 46.10 -27.73 -66.32
CA PRO A 831 45.25 -28.69 -67.01
C PRO A 831 45.58 -30.12 -66.56
N THR A 832 44.64 -30.79 -65.92
CA THR A 832 44.72 -32.23 -65.64
C THR A 832 44.47 -33.00 -66.95
N PRO A 833 45.27 -34.01 -67.33
CA PRO A 833 45.07 -34.74 -68.58
C PRO A 833 43.72 -35.46 -68.58
N THR A 834 42.92 -35.20 -69.60
CA THR A 834 41.65 -35.90 -69.89
C THR A 834 41.87 -37.42 -69.95
N PRO A 835 41.08 -38.26 -69.25
CA PRO A 835 41.17 -39.71 -69.42
C PRO A 835 40.79 -40.11 -70.85
N THR A 836 41.66 -40.88 -71.48
CA THR A 836 41.49 -41.44 -72.83
C THR A 836 40.40 -42.52 -72.82
N PRO A 837 39.46 -42.57 -73.80
CA PRO A 837 38.43 -43.61 -73.88
C PRO A 837 38.99 -44.94 -74.42
N THR A 838 38.65 -46.07 -73.81
CA THR A 838 38.78 -47.43 -74.41
C THR A 838 37.85 -48.43 -73.67
N PRO A 839 37.49 -49.60 -74.26
CA PRO A 839 36.28 -49.88 -75.03
C PRO A 839 35.24 -50.78 -74.30
N THR A 840 33.99 -50.82 -74.80
CA THR A 840 32.90 -51.73 -74.35
C THR A 840 33.11 -53.17 -74.85
N PRO A 841 32.84 -54.22 -74.02
CA PRO A 841 31.77 -55.17 -74.35
C PRO A 841 30.93 -55.73 -73.16
N THR A 842 29.59 -55.65 -73.32
CA THR A 842 28.47 -56.65 -73.12
C THR A 842 28.23 -57.41 -71.77
N PRO A 843 27.02 -58.01 -71.52
CA PRO A 843 25.96 -57.51 -70.62
C PRO A 843 25.56 -58.47 -69.47
N SER A 844 24.52 -58.08 -68.69
CA SER A 844 23.64 -58.86 -67.76
C SER A 844 23.76 -58.39 -66.30
N GLU A 845 22.72 -58.12 -65.49
CA GLU A 845 21.25 -58.13 -65.63
C GLU A 845 20.64 -57.21 -64.54
N THR A 846 19.46 -56.65 -64.83
CA THR A 846 18.60 -55.78 -63.98
C THR A 846 17.90 -56.58 -62.85
N PRO A 847 17.36 -55.97 -61.77
CA PRO A 847 16.03 -55.34 -61.81
C PRO A 847 15.84 -54.19 -60.75
N PRO A 848 14.62 -53.67 -60.49
CA PRO A 848 13.90 -52.68 -61.29
C PRO A 848 13.49 -51.40 -60.47
N PRO A 849 12.89 -50.37 -61.11
CA PRO A 849 12.42 -49.12 -60.47
C PRO A 849 10.87 -49.04 -60.45
N PRO A 850 10.21 -47.88 -60.19
CA PRO A 850 10.26 -46.96 -59.04
C PRO A 850 8.82 -46.59 -58.54
N ALA A 851 8.68 -45.70 -57.55
CA ALA A 851 7.48 -44.83 -57.45
C ALA A 851 7.75 -43.57 -56.61
N ILE A 852 7.02 -42.49 -56.93
CA ILE A 852 7.25 -41.08 -56.55
C ILE A 852 6.16 -40.57 -55.58
N THR A 853 6.46 -39.44 -54.91
CA THR A 853 5.61 -38.38 -54.29
C THR A 853 4.97 -38.63 -52.91
N PRO A 854 4.56 -37.58 -52.12
CA PRO A 854 4.93 -36.14 -52.06
C PRO A 854 5.18 -35.60 -50.60
N THR A 855 5.60 -34.34 -50.43
CA THR A 855 5.65 -33.58 -49.12
C THR A 855 4.24 -33.10 -48.70
N PRO A 856 3.83 -33.04 -47.39
CA PRO A 856 4.07 -31.86 -46.50
C PRO A 856 4.15 -32.11 -44.94
N THR A 857 4.82 -31.18 -44.23
CA THR A 857 4.68 -30.55 -42.85
C THR A 857 4.02 -31.27 -41.62
N PRO A 858 4.03 -30.67 -40.39
CA PRO A 858 5.03 -30.56 -39.29
C PRO A 858 4.72 -31.44 -38.03
N SER A 859 5.66 -31.59 -37.07
CA SER A 859 5.36 -31.59 -35.60
C SER A 859 6.61 -31.83 -34.70
N LYS A 860 6.43 -31.49 -33.42
CA LYS A 860 7.35 -31.13 -32.31
C LYS A 860 7.88 -32.38 -31.52
N PRO A 861 8.56 -32.25 -30.35
CA PRO A 861 9.84 -32.88 -29.93
C PRO A 861 9.59 -34.10 -28.96
N PRO A 862 10.55 -34.79 -28.25
CA PRO A 862 11.60 -34.28 -27.34
C PRO A 862 12.94 -35.09 -27.20
N ILE A 863 13.89 -34.43 -26.51
CA ILE A 863 15.10 -34.80 -25.72
C ILE A 863 15.06 -36.18 -24.97
N PRO A 864 16.11 -36.69 -24.26
CA PRO A 864 17.59 -36.54 -24.24
C PRO A 864 18.38 -37.88 -24.22
N GLY A 865 19.72 -37.82 -24.40
CA GLY A 865 20.63 -38.92 -24.02
C GLY A 865 22.12 -38.53 -23.99
N LEU A 866 22.63 -38.20 -22.80
CA LEU A 866 24.06 -38.12 -22.41
C LEU A 866 24.69 -39.54 -22.32
N PRO A 867 25.97 -39.72 -21.93
CA PRO A 867 27.26 -39.26 -22.49
C PRO A 867 28.27 -40.45 -22.56
N ARG A 868 29.58 -40.16 -22.64
CA ARG A 868 30.81 -41.02 -22.52
C ARG A 868 31.47 -41.31 -23.87
N THR A 869 32.79 -41.31 -24.05
CA THR A 869 34.03 -41.32 -23.22
C THR A 869 35.15 -41.03 -24.24
N GLY A 870 36.21 -40.28 -23.95
CA GLY A 870 37.34 -40.65 -23.11
C GLY A 870 38.62 -40.59 -23.95
N ASP A 871 39.68 -40.08 -23.32
CA ASP A 871 41.12 -40.24 -23.59
C ASP A 871 41.71 -39.63 -24.89
N GLY A 872 42.90 -39.02 -24.90
CA GLY A 872 43.84 -38.75 -23.81
C GLY A 872 45.10 -38.01 -24.30
N SER A 873 45.83 -37.46 -23.31
CA SER A 873 47.30 -37.46 -23.18
C SER A 873 48.19 -36.67 -24.16
N GLY A 874 48.97 -35.73 -23.60
CA GLY A 874 50.18 -35.18 -24.24
C GLY A 874 50.86 -34.06 -23.45
N MET A 875 51.65 -34.40 -22.42
CA MET A 875 52.53 -33.50 -21.65
C MET A 875 53.76 -33.04 -22.44
N VAL A 876 54.30 -31.85 -22.10
CA VAL A 876 55.71 -31.48 -21.73
C VAL A 876 55.75 -29.94 -21.62
N ALA A 877 55.69 -29.31 -20.43
CA ALA A 877 56.76 -28.99 -19.46
C ALA A 877 57.84 -27.98 -19.93
N LEU A 878 57.87 -26.79 -19.32
CA LEU A 878 59.11 -26.08 -18.95
C LEU A 878 58.88 -25.07 -17.81
N LEU A 879 59.88 -25.04 -16.92
CA LEU A 879 59.92 -24.49 -15.57
C LEU A 879 60.27 -22.99 -15.51
N GLY A 880 59.89 -22.35 -14.40
CA GLY A 880 60.44 -21.06 -13.96
C GLY A 880 59.92 -20.69 -12.56
N LEU A 881 60.69 -21.05 -11.53
CA LEU A 881 60.40 -20.95 -10.10
C LEU A 881 61.15 -19.75 -9.48
N ALA A 882 60.52 -18.98 -8.59
CA ALA A 882 61.13 -18.32 -7.40
C ALA A 882 60.02 -17.59 -6.60
N ALA A 883 59.58 -18.12 -5.44
CA ALA A 883 60.14 -17.97 -4.08
C ALA A 883 59.38 -16.85 -3.30
N LEU A 884 58.46 -17.21 -2.39
CA LEU A 884 58.64 -17.52 -0.95
C LEU A 884 58.71 -16.27 -0.07
N THR A 885 57.72 -16.10 0.82
CA THR A 885 57.92 -16.20 2.28
C THR A 885 56.58 -16.40 2.99
N ALA A 886 56.53 -17.42 3.85
CA ALA A 886 55.50 -17.67 4.85
C ALA A 886 56.19 -17.83 6.21
N THR A 887 55.59 -17.30 7.29
CA THR A 887 55.50 -17.82 8.68
C THR A 887 55.05 -16.64 9.57
N ALA A 888 53.89 -16.64 10.24
CA ALA A 888 53.33 -17.52 11.27
C ALA A 888 53.89 -17.30 12.69
N LEU A 889 52.95 -17.23 13.64
CA LEU A 889 53.00 -17.54 15.08
C LEU A 889 52.94 -16.41 16.15
N VAL A 890 51.88 -16.53 16.97
CA VAL A 890 51.81 -16.54 18.45
C VAL A 890 51.45 -15.25 19.22
N ALA A 891 50.17 -15.25 19.62
CA ALA A 891 49.63 -15.22 20.99
C ALA A 891 49.90 -14.07 21.98
N ARG A 892 48.76 -13.58 22.51
CA ARG A 892 48.43 -13.26 23.92
C ARG A 892 49.36 -12.31 24.70
N ARG A 893 48.79 -11.16 25.12
CA ARG A 893 48.11 -10.90 26.42
C ARG A 893 48.43 -9.49 26.99
N LYS A 894 47.42 -8.92 27.68
CA LYS A 894 47.41 -7.78 28.64
C LYS A 894 47.31 -6.39 28.01
N ASN A 895 46.41 -5.49 28.41
CA ASN A 895 45.49 -5.38 29.56
C ASN A 895 44.12 -4.87 29.11
#